data_AF-A0AAN7CBG8-F1
#
_entry.id   AF-A0AAN7CBG8-F1
#
_cell.length_a   1.000
_cell.length_b   1.000
_cell.length_c   1.000
_cell.angle_alpha   90.00
_cell.angle_beta   90.00
_cell.angle_gamma   90.00
#
_symmetry.space_group_name_H-M   'P 1'
#
loop_
_entity.id
_entity.type
_entity.pdbx_description
1 polymer ?
#
loop_
_entity_poly.entity_id
_entity_poly.type
_entity_poly.pdbx_seq_one_letter_code
_entity_poly.pdbx_strand_id
1 'polypeptide(L)'
;MALDPSSGFAAADAVAGLADAALPIFDVLPVQLQFSIAADFVAGQAANNVLVIALSNGRILRIDLNKPEDIDDIDLPTKKPSEAGVIRRMFLDPTASHLLICTSLAETYYLHSQSRHPRALARLRGVTIESVAWSPALPTSSTREILLGAADGNIYEAFIETSTEFYRKEDKYVKLLQKLPDGPVTGLWADALPPSSFASGAANGAAAVAGGKAGADRAGGGEIRRVMIATRERLFHLAGKVGRGHDGSGSIYSRLFESEQPVVHELTRASAAAGSMLVVSPDAAAEELPRFSREDEVPDRAFAWLTSHGVFHGKLLVHGGSGGELGAKVFGEAKLLPRAQLVSPEGTGRRQVSTEYIDAIALTQWHVISLVGGRVVVANRLTGSIVYDQTILDPGQKAVGLCVDLQKNTFWLFTPQEIFEIVPRDEDRDIWKIMLQMQQFDAALQYAHTPAQRDAVAIASGDYLVSKGQYGEAAGVYGKSSKPFEEVALTFIDNDQPDALRKYLLTKLSTYKKSSVMQRVMIASWLVEVFMAKLNSLDDTIVTGAELSDTLNPTQTREQLDAVRAEFHDFVNKHKADLDRKTVYDVVSSHGREEELLYYANAVNDYNYVLSYWVQRERWSEALKVLKRQTDAEVFYRYSSVLMTHAATEMVEILMRQGNVNPRNLIPAMLEYDRHYKGPLAQNQAIRYLQYAVNQLGSTDAAVHNTLVSIYASHPSRDESALLSYLESQGDEPKFDPDFALRLCIQNHRVLSCAHIYTSMGQYVQAVNLALSHDEVELASIIADRPMSNPPLRKKLWLAVAKKVISQQSGGSIKTAIEFLKRCDLLRIEDLIPFFPDFVVIDDFKEEICAALEDYSRNIDALRREMDESSQTAANIKFDIAALDRRYAIVEPGEKCYACGLPLLSRQFFVFPCQHAFHSDCLGRRVLEQSGEAKARRIRECQVQISKGLVAGEKREAMVAELDALVASACILCSEYAIRRINEPFVKEGEDKEEWAL
;
A
#
# COMPACT_ATOMS: atom_id res chain seq x y z
N MET A 1 -23.23 28.51 13.66
CA MET A 1 -22.78 29.21 14.88
C MET A 1 -22.56 30.66 14.51
N ALA A 2 -22.91 31.59 15.39
CA ALA A 2 -23.03 33.02 15.11
C ALA A 2 -21.70 33.68 14.70
N LEU A 3 -21.78 34.60 13.75
CA LEU A 3 -20.71 35.49 13.28
C LEU A 3 -20.51 36.63 14.28
N ASP A 4 -19.27 36.83 14.75
CA ASP A 4 -18.84 38.03 15.46
C ASP A 4 -18.06 38.93 14.48
N PRO A 5 -18.55 40.14 14.15
CA PRO A 5 -18.01 40.98 13.07
C PRO A 5 -16.95 42.00 13.54
N SER A 6 -16.19 41.72 14.60
CA SER A 6 -15.34 42.73 15.27
C SER A 6 -13.82 42.63 15.06
N SER A 7 -13.29 41.74 14.21
CA SER A 7 -11.84 41.65 13.98
C SER A 7 -11.41 42.30 12.66
N GLY A 8 -11.33 43.63 12.66
CA GLY A 8 -10.54 44.37 11.68
C GLY A 8 -9.08 44.47 12.11
N PHE A 9 -8.17 44.02 11.24
CA PHE A 9 -6.76 44.39 11.12
C PHE A 9 -5.78 44.06 12.28
N ALA A 10 -4.88 43.10 12.04
CA ALA A 10 -3.42 43.17 12.30
C ALA A 10 -2.77 41.79 12.15
N ALA A 11 -1.91 41.59 11.13
CA ALA A 11 -1.13 40.37 10.91
C ALA A 11 -0.12 40.04 12.05
N ALA A 12 0.00 40.90 13.07
CA ALA A 12 0.89 40.71 14.20
C ALA A 12 0.32 39.78 15.30
N ASP A 13 -1.00 39.66 15.42
CA ASP A 13 -1.61 38.96 16.56
C ASP A 13 -1.69 37.44 16.39
N ALA A 14 -1.61 36.91 15.17
CA ALA A 14 -1.56 35.46 14.93
C ALA A 14 -0.28 34.81 15.50
N VAL A 15 0.77 35.60 15.77
CA VAL A 15 2.06 35.14 16.32
C VAL A 15 2.12 35.32 17.84
N ALA A 16 1.36 36.26 18.40
CA ALA A 16 1.43 36.63 19.82
C ALA A 16 0.80 35.59 20.76
N GLY A 17 -0.13 34.75 20.27
CA GLY A 17 -0.88 33.78 21.08
C GLY A 17 -0.16 32.46 21.39
N LEU A 18 1.08 32.26 20.93
CA LEU A 18 1.85 31.01 21.13
C LEU A 18 2.87 31.09 22.28
N ALA A 19 2.78 32.11 23.14
CA ALA A 19 3.62 32.23 24.33
C ALA A 19 3.12 31.28 25.43
N ASP A 20 3.34 29.97 25.22
CA ASP A 20 3.21 29.00 26.30
C ASP A 20 4.28 29.25 27.37
N ALA A 21 3.96 28.91 28.61
CA ALA A 21 4.79 29.05 29.81
C ALA A 21 6.06 28.16 29.76
N ALA A 22 6.94 28.43 28.79
CA ALA A 22 8.15 27.69 28.52
C ALA A 22 9.32 28.21 29.37
N LEU A 23 10.22 27.29 29.73
CA LEU A 23 11.46 27.59 30.41
C LEU A 23 12.31 28.62 29.60
N PRO A 24 13.17 29.40 30.28
CA PRO A 24 14.09 30.30 29.60
C PRO A 24 15.02 29.52 28.66
N ILE A 25 15.45 30.17 27.57
CA ILE A 25 16.35 29.57 26.57
C ILE A 25 17.73 29.27 27.18
N PHE A 26 18.14 30.04 28.19
CA PHE A 26 19.40 29.85 28.88
C PHE A 26 19.15 29.69 30.37
N ASP A 27 19.78 28.69 30.95
CA ASP A 27 19.89 28.48 32.39
C ASP A 27 21.36 28.50 32.80
N VAL A 28 21.66 29.07 33.97
CA VAL A 28 23.01 29.00 34.56
C VAL A 28 22.95 28.19 35.83
N LEU A 29 23.67 27.07 35.86
CA LEU A 29 23.61 26.08 36.93
C LEU A 29 24.96 25.99 37.65
N PRO A 30 25.00 26.05 39.00
CA PRO A 30 26.21 25.79 39.75
C PRO A 30 26.58 24.31 39.68
N VAL A 31 27.85 24.01 39.47
CA VAL A 31 28.40 22.67 39.39
C VAL A 31 28.93 22.27 40.77
N GLN A 32 28.39 21.19 41.32
CA GLN A 32 28.82 20.68 42.62
C GLN A 32 30.04 19.77 42.47
N LEU A 33 31.18 20.21 42.99
CA LEU A 33 32.36 19.36 43.13
C LEU A 33 32.17 18.46 44.35
N GLN A 34 32.32 17.15 44.18
CA GLN A 34 32.17 16.15 45.27
C GLN A 34 33.31 16.19 46.31
N PHE A 35 34.29 17.09 46.12
CA PHE A 35 35.47 17.24 46.95
C PHE A 35 35.74 18.73 47.21
N SER A 36 36.32 19.05 48.37
CA SER A 36 36.67 20.42 48.73
C SER A 36 38.06 20.80 48.20
N ILE A 37 38.16 21.97 47.58
CA ILE A 37 39.43 22.52 47.09
C ILE A 37 39.82 23.70 47.98
N ALA A 38 41.00 23.65 48.59
CA ALA A 38 41.46 24.64 49.56
C ALA A 38 42.15 25.86 48.92
N ALA A 39 42.42 25.84 47.62
CA ALA A 39 43.14 26.88 46.89
C ALA A 39 42.25 27.45 45.78
N ASP A 40 42.33 28.77 45.56
CA ASP A 40 41.52 29.45 44.56
C ASP A 40 41.90 29.01 43.12
N PHE A 41 40.90 28.97 42.24
CA PHE A 41 41.05 28.73 40.81
C PHE A 41 41.67 29.95 40.13
N VAL A 42 42.65 29.71 39.25
CA VAL A 42 43.36 30.77 38.52
C VAL A 42 43.12 30.69 37.01
N ALA A 43 42.87 29.49 36.48
CA ALA A 43 42.45 29.29 35.11
C ALA A 43 41.63 27.99 35.01
N GLY A 44 40.67 27.96 34.08
CA GLY A 44 39.88 26.78 33.77
C GLY A 44 39.70 26.65 32.25
N GLN A 45 39.73 25.42 31.75
CA GLN A 45 39.46 25.09 30.35
C GLN A 45 38.60 23.82 30.28
N ALA A 46 37.72 23.75 29.28
CA ALA A 46 36.92 22.58 29.00
C ALA A 46 37.00 22.24 27.51
N ALA A 47 37.22 20.97 27.18
CA ALA A 47 37.17 20.46 25.81
C ALA A 47 36.87 18.95 25.83
N ASN A 48 36.09 18.47 24.87
CA ASN A 48 35.73 17.05 24.72
C ASN A 48 35.29 16.37 26.05
N ASN A 49 34.42 17.04 26.82
CA ASN A 49 33.98 16.59 28.15
C ASN A 49 35.12 16.42 29.19
N VAL A 50 36.30 17.02 28.98
CA VAL A 50 37.38 17.05 29.96
C VAL A 50 37.52 18.46 30.49
N LEU A 51 37.42 18.59 31.81
CA LEU A 51 37.58 19.84 32.55
C LEU A 51 38.98 19.90 33.17
N VAL A 52 39.74 20.96 32.87
CA VAL A 52 41.07 21.19 33.42
C VAL A 52 41.09 22.50 34.21
N ILE A 53 41.44 22.43 35.49
CA ILE A 53 41.43 23.54 36.44
C ILE A 53 42.84 23.73 37.00
N ALA A 54 43.36 24.96 36.94
CA ALA A 54 44.61 25.35 37.57
C ALA A 54 44.35 26.06 38.89
N LEU A 55 45.06 25.64 39.93
CA LEU A 55 45.00 26.20 41.27
C LEU A 55 46.14 27.18 41.52
N SER A 56 45.91 28.14 42.43
CA SER A 56 46.89 29.17 42.83
C SER A 56 48.17 28.62 43.46
N ASN A 57 48.15 27.38 43.97
CA ASN A 57 49.31 26.69 44.52
C ASN A 57 50.19 25.98 43.47
N GLY A 58 49.85 26.08 42.17
CA GLY A 58 50.59 25.46 41.07
C GLY A 58 50.19 24.02 40.74
N ARG A 59 49.07 23.52 41.31
CA ARG A 59 48.46 22.24 40.95
C ARG A 59 47.47 22.37 39.81
N ILE A 60 47.33 21.30 39.05
CA ILE A 60 46.38 21.19 37.94
C ILE A 60 45.51 19.97 38.18
N LEU A 61 44.21 20.18 38.22
CA LEU A 61 43.20 19.13 38.31
C LEU A 61 42.64 18.88 36.92
N ARG A 62 42.72 17.64 36.44
CA ARG A 62 42.06 17.20 35.21
C ARG A 62 40.97 16.20 35.57
N ILE A 63 39.75 16.50 35.12
CA ILE A 63 38.53 15.76 35.44
C ILE A 63 37.85 15.35 34.13
N ASP A 64 37.66 14.05 33.91
CA ASP A 64 36.81 13.57 32.82
C ASP A 64 35.35 13.63 33.29
N LEU A 65 34.52 14.46 32.65
CA LEU A 65 33.12 14.63 33.02
C LEU A 65 32.28 13.37 32.80
N ASN A 66 32.76 12.41 31.99
CA ASN A 66 32.11 11.09 31.87
C ASN A 66 32.41 10.18 33.08
N LYS A 67 33.48 10.48 33.84
CA LYS A 67 33.92 9.77 35.03
C LYS A 67 34.41 10.76 36.10
N PRO A 68 33.49 11.55 36.69
CA PRO A 68 33.85 12.65 37.59
C PRO A 68 34.54 12.19 38.88
N GLU A 69 34.48 10.89 39.19
CA GLU A 69 35.19 10.26 40.31
C GLU A 69 36.70 10.10 40.09
N ASP A 70 37.18 10.07 38.84
CA ASP A 70 38.59 9.86 38.51
C ASP A 70 39.27 11.19 38.19
N ILE A 71 39.95 11.75 39.18
CA ILE A 71 40.59 13.07 39.11
C ILE A 71 42.09 12.88 39.05
N ASP A 72 42.70 13.39 37.98
CA ASP A 72 44.15 13.50 37.87
C ASP A 72 44.63 14.79 38.57
N ASP A 73 45.30 14.66 39.73
CA ASP A 73 46.01 15.75 40.40
C ASP A 73 47.47 15.78 39.90
N ILE A 74 47.85 16.88 39.23
CA ILE A 74 49.13 17.02 38.52
C ILE A 74 49.89 18.22 39.08
N ASP A 75 51.10 17.96 39.60
CA ASP A 75 52.02 18.99 40.08
C ASP A 75 52.93 19.50 38.95
N LEU A 76 53.18 20.83 38.91
CA LEU A 76 54.21 21.41 38.04
C LEU A 76 55.61 20.98 38.50
N PRO A 77 56.57 20.75 37.58
CA PRO A 77 57.86 20.09 37.85
C PRO A 77 58.91 20.93 38.61
N THR A 78 58.50 21.85 39.50
CA THR A 78 59.42 22.70 40.28
C THR A 78 59.41 22.33 41.76
N LYS A 79 60.58 22.36 42.40
CA LYS A 79 60.72 22.03 43.84
C LYS A 79 60.16 23.11 44.77
N LYS A 80 59.84 24.31 44.24
CA LYS A 80 59.23 25.43 44.97
C LYS A 80 58.24 26.20 44.09
N PRO A 81 56.99 26.45 44.54
CA PRO A 81 55.99 27.22 43.78
C PRO A 81 56.43 28.66 43.44
N SER A 82 57.29 29.26 44.29
CA SER A 82 57.84 30.59 44.07
C SER A 82 58.77 30.70 42.85
N GLU A 83 59.35 29.58 42.39
CA GLU A 83 60.30 29.55 41.28
C GLU A 83 59.63 29.37 39.91
N ALA A 84 58.45 28.73 39.83
CA ALA A 84 57.69 28.57 38.59
C ALA A 84 56.85 29.80 38.21
N GLY A 85 56.52 30.64 39.19
CA GLY A 85 55.51 31.69 39.05
C GLY A 85 54.08 31.14 39.14
N VAL A 86 53.09 32.04 39.20
CA VAL A 86 51.68 31.65 39.22
C VAL A 86 51.24 31.30 37.79
N ILE A 87 50.42 30.25 37.63
CA ILE A 87 49.82 29.92 36.33
C ILE A 87 48.97 31.11 35.89
N ARG A 88 49.27 31.68 34.73
CA ARG A 88 48.55 32.85 34.19
C ARG A 88 47.44 32.44 33.24
N ARG A 89 47.72 31.48 32.35
CA ARG A 89 46.76 30.98 31.35
C ARG A 89 47.03 29.51 31.03
N MET A 90 45.97 28.85 30.57
CA MET A 90 46.04 27.51 30.00
C MET A 90 45.33 27.50 28.64
N PHE A 91 45.84 26.69 27.72
CA PHE A 91 45.22 26.44 26.42
C PHE A 91 45.08 24.94 26.23
N LEU A 92 43.84 24.48 26.06
CA LEU A 92 43.50 23.08 25.83
C LEU A 92 43.09 22.92 24.36
N ASP A 93 43.62 21.89 23.70
CA ASP A 93 43.23 21.50 22.35
C ASP A 93 41.78 20.96 22.32
N PRO A 94 41.00 21.19 21.24
CA PRO A 94 39.63 20.69 21.14
C PRO A 94 39.47 19.17 21.38
N THR A 95 40.49 18.34 21.13
CA THR A 95 40.42 16.89 21.41
C THR A 95 40.68 16.53 22.89
N ALA A 96 41.01 17.52 23.72
CA ALA A 96 41.52 17.39 25.09
C ALA A 96 42.85 16.62 25.23
N SER A 97 43.59 16.39 24.13
CA SER A 97 44.84 15.62 24.16
C SER A 97 46.07 16.45 24.52
N HIS A 98 46.07 17.74 24.20
CA HIS A 98 47.23 18.62 24.35
C HIS A 98 46.88 19.83 25.22
N LEU A 99 47.69 20.10 26.24
CA LEU A 99 47.54 21.24 27.15
C LEU A 99 48.83 22.05 27.19
N LEU A 100 48.73 23.36 26.97
CA LEU A 100 49.80 24.33 27.20
C LEU A 100 49.49 25.16 28.45
N ILE A 101 50.45 25.24 29.36
CA ILE A 101 50.34 25.94 30.64
C ILE A 101 51.37 27.06 30.63
N CYS A 102 50.89 28.31 30.74
CA CYS A 102 51.74 29.50 30.71
C CYS A 102 51.80 30.14 32.10
N THR A 103 53.01 30.37 32.62
CA THR A 103 53.22 31.00 33.93
C THR A 103 53.48 32.50 33.82
N SER A 104 53.35 33.21 34.95
CA SER A 104 53.65 34.64 35.05
C SER A 104 55.11 35.00 34.75
N LEU A 105 56.03 34.03 34.79
CA LEU A 105 57.46 34.20 34.49
C LEU A 105 57.80 33.92 33.01
N ALA A 106 56.80 33.85 32.14
CA ALA A 106 56.94 33.53 30.72
C ALA A 106 57.62 32.16 30.46
N GLU A 107 57.34 31.18 31.34
CA GLU A 107 57.64 29.77 31.08
C GLU A 107 56.38 29.07 30.56
N THR A 108 56.57 28.21 29.55
CA THR A 108 55.49 27.41 28.96
C THR A 108 55.77 25.93 29.21
N TYR A 109 54.80 25.26 29.84
CA TYR A 109 54.82 23.82 30.07
C TYR A 109 53.83 23.13 29.14
N TYR A 110 54.19 21.97 28.62
CA TYR A 110 53.34 21.12 27.80
C TYR A 110 52.96 19.86 28.59
N LEU A 111 51.69 19.47 28.48
CA LEU A 111 51.15 18.27 29.06
C LEU A 111 50.26 17.55 28.04
N HIS A 112 50.53 16.26 27.82
CA HIS A 112 49.71 15.39 26.99
C HIS A 112 48.70 14.61 27.85
N SER A 113 47.55 14.23 27.30
CA SER A 113 46.49 13.46 27.99
C SER A 113 47.02 12.17 28.63
N GLN A 114 47.92 11.47 27.96
CA GLN A 114 48.52 10.22 28.46
C GLN A 114 49.65 10.43 29.49
N SER A 115 50.07 11.67 29.75
CA SER A 115 51.13 11.99 30.72
C SER A 115 50.56 12.65 31.97
N ARG A 116 51.23 12.43 33.12
CA ARG A 116 51.01 13.17 34.38
C ARG A 116 52.18 14.08 34.75
N HIS A 117 53.15 14.23 33.85
CA HIS A 117 54.34 15.04 34.08
C HIS A 117 54.42 16.16 33.05
N PRO A 118 54.13 17.42 33.43
CA PRO A 118 54.32 18.58 32.56
C PRO A 118 55.80 18.78 32.23
N ARG A 119 56.11 19.16 30.99
CA ARG A 119 57.49 19.37 30.52
C ARG A 119 57.68 20.79 30.00
N ALA A 120 58.80 21.42 30.37
CA ALA A 120 59.10 22.79 29.96
C ALA A 120 59.55 22.87 28.49
N LEU A 121 58.94 23.77 27.72
CA LEU A 121 59.29 24.01 26.31
C LEU A 121 60.43 25.03 26.20
N ALA A 122 61.66 24.53 26.01
CA ALA A 122 62.86 25.37 26.04
C ALA A 122 62.90 26.46 24.94
N ARG A 123 62.39 26.19 23.73
CA ARG A 123 62.37 27.17 22.62
C ARG A 123 61.34 28.29 22.80
N LEU A 124 60.38 28.14 23.71
CA LEU A 124 59.35 29.14 24.01
C LEU A 124 59.62 29.88 25.34
N ARG A 125 60.79 29.67 25.96
CA ARG A 125 61.16 30.38 27.19
C ARG A 125 61.27 31.89 26.92
N GLY A 126 60.58 32.69 27.74
CA GLY A 126 60.52 34.15 27.62
C GLY A 126 59.45 34.66 26.65
N VAL A 127 58.71 33.76 25.98
CA VAL A 127 57.59 34.11 25.11
C VAL A 127 56.29 34.02 25.91
N THR A 128 55.64 35.15 26.14
CA THR A 128 54.32 35.20 26.79
C THR A 128 53.22 34.92 25.76
N ILE A 129 52.69 33.71 25.76
CA ILE A 129 51.61 33.30 24.84
C ILE A 129 50.26 33.86 25.31
N GLU A 130 49.56 34.55 24.42
CA GLU A 130 48.25 35.17 24.66
C GLU A 130 47.11 34.43 23.93
N SER A 131 47.38 33.82 22.78
CA SER A 131 46.40 33.05 22.01
C SER A 131 47.03 31.86 21.28
N VAL A 132 46.23 30.82 21.03
CA VAL A 132 46.66 29.59 20.33
C VAL A 132 45.57 29.20 19.33
N ALA A 133 45.97 28.96 18.08
CA ALA A 133 45.11 28.31 17.09
C ALA A 133 45.54 26.85 16.93
N TRP A 134 44.67 25.95 17.37
CA TRP A 134 44.86 24.51 17.31
C TRP A 134 44.57 23.94 15.92
N SER A 135 45.22 22.84 15.58
CA SER A 135 44.91 22.03 14.39
C SER A 135 44.49 20.63 14.87
N PRO A 136 43.21 20.43 15.22
CA PRO A 136 42.73 19.19 15.83
C PRO A 136 42.65 18.08 14.78
N ALA A 137 43.79 17.47 14.46
CA ALA A 137 43.88 16.38 13.50
C ALA A 137 44.30 15.07 14.18
N LEU A 138 43.64 13.97 13.83
CA LEU A 138 44.04 12.63 14.27
C LEU A 138 45.25 12.14 13.45
N PRO A 139 46.21 11.41 14.04
CA PRO A 139 46.28 10.97 15.44
C PRO A 139 46.75 12.07 16.42
N THR A 140 46.31 11.97 17.68
CA THR A 140 46.60 12.92 18.78
C THR A 140 48.01 12.78 19.39
N SER A 141 48.95 12.12 18.71
CA SER A 141 50.33 11.95 19.21
C SER A 141 51.16 13.23 19.13
N SER A 142 50.77 14.16 18.24
CA SER A 142 51.38 15.46 18.05
C SER A 142 50.32 16.54 17.86
N THR A 143 50.68 17.77 18.18
CA THR A 143 49.80 18.94 17.99
C THR A 143 49.59 19.31 16.53
N ARG A 144 50.32 18.67 15.60
CA ARG A 144 50.54 19.17 14.23
C ARG A 144 51.06 20.62 14.24
N GLU A 145 50.93 21.31 13.12
CA GLU A 145 51.31 22.71 12.97
C GLU A 145 50.27 23.62 13.63
N ILE A 146 50.57 24.09 14.84
CA ILE A 146 49.76 25.08 15.58
C ILE A 146 50.34 26.47 15.42
N LEU A 147 49.48 27.49 15.54
CA LEU A 147 49.92 28.88 15.58
C LEU A 147 49.82 29.42 17.00
N LEU A 148 50.84 30.17 17.43
CA LEU A 148 50.94 30.78 18.75
C LEU A 148 51.06 32.30 18.60
N GLY A 149 50.14 33.03 19.21
CA GLY A 149 50.19 34.49 19.30
C GLY A 149 50.80 34.94 20.62
N ALA A 150 51.84 35.78 20.55
CA ALA A 150 52.55 36.28 21.72
C ALA A 150 52.16 37.73 22.09
N ALA A 151 52.47 38.11 23.34
CA ALA A 151 52.17 39.43 23.89
C ALA A 151 52.95 40.58 23.22
N ASP A 152 54.05 40.28 22.54
CA ASP A 152 54.89 41.23 21.80
C ASP A 152 54.48 41.41 20.32
N GLY A 153 53.35 40.81 19.93
CA GLY A 153 52.81 40.86 18.57
C GLY A 153 53.41 39.83 17.61
N ASN A 154 54.29 38.94 18.09
CA ASN A 154 54.86 37.87 17.27
C ASN A 154 53.88 36.70 17.10
N ILE A 155 53.80 36.16 15.89
CA ILE A 155 53.09 34.92 15.56
C ILE A 155 54.11 33.84 15.25
N TYR A 156 54.06 32.75 16.00
CA TYR A 156 54.92 31.59 15.83
C TYR A 156 54.14 30.41 15.28
N GLU A 157 54.77 29.61 14.42
CA GLU A 157 54.33 28.26 14.10
C GLU A 157 55.10 27.27 14.97
N ALA A 158 54.40 26.38 15.67
CA ALA A 158 55.01 25.36 16.49
C ALA A 158 54.50 23.97 16.12
N PHE A 159 55.36 22.96 16.26
CA PHE A 159 54.99 21.55 16.15
C PHE A 159 55.54 20.82 17.37
N ILE A 160 54.64 20.30 18.20
CA ILE A 160 54.96 19.62 19.46
C ILE A 160 54.57 18.15 19.31
N GLU A 161 55.48 17.25 19.61
CA GLU A 161 55.26 15.80 19.52
C GLU A 161 55.76 15.12 20.79
N THR A 162 54.93 14.22 21.32
CA THR A 162 55.30 13.46 22.51
C THR A 162 56.38 12.45 22.15
N SER A 163 57.51 12.49 22.87
CA SER A 163 58.57 11.49 22.74
C SER A 163 58.79 10.81 24.08
N THR A 164 58.72 9.49 24.08
CA THR A 164 59.03 8.65 25.26
C THR A 164 60.54 8.58 25.54
N GLU A 165 61.39 9.02 24.61
CA GLU A 165 62.85 9.04 24.74
C GLU A 165 63.34 10.27 25.54
N PHE A 166 64.09 10.03 26.63
CA PHE A 166 64.58 11.05 27.57
C PHE A 166 65.44 12.17 26.95
N TYR A 167 66.06 11.92 25.79
CA TYR A 167 66.99 12.86 25.12
C TYR A 167 66.35 13.71 24.01
N ARG A 168 65.12 13.39 23.57
CA ARG A 168 64.47 14.09 22.47
C ARG A 168 63.64 15.24 23.02
N LYS A 169 63.90 16.46 22.55
CA LYS A 169 63.07 17.62 22.91
C LYS A 169 61.70 17.49 22.23
N GLU A 170 60.63 17.79 22.97
CA GLU A 170 59.25 17.65 22.48
C GLU A 170 58.85 18.74 21.47
N ASP A 171 59.59 19.85 21.43
CA ASP A 171 59.44 20.93 20.46
C ASP A 171 60.22 20.61 19.16
N LYS A 172 59.55 19.94 18.21
CA LYS A 172 60.14 19.58 16.91
C LYS A 172 60.65 20.83 16.18
N TYR A 173 59.80 21.86 16.06
CA TYR A 173 60.19 23.21 15.63
C TYR A 173 59.30 24.31 16.20
N VAL A 174 59.88 25.51 16.29
CA VAL A 174 59.19 26.78 16.54
C VAL A 174 59.77 27.78 15.54
N LYS A 175 58.93 28.35 14.67
CA LYS A 175 59.33 29.29 13.62
C LYS A 175 58.54 30.59 13.77
N LEU A 176 59.22 31.73 13.75
CA LEU A 176 58.56 33.04 13.68
C LEU A 176 58.03 33.26 12.26
N LEU A 177 56.72 33.54 12.12
CA LEU A 177 56.07 33.81 10.84
C LEU A 177 55.99 35.30 10.54
N GLN A 178 55.38 36.06 11.45
CA GLN A 178 55.15 37.49 11.27
C GLN A 178 55.14 38.22 12.61
N LYS A 179 55.58 39.48 12.62
CA LYS A 179 55.40 40.41 13.73
C LYS A 179 54.36 41.46 13.35
N LEU A 180 53.31 41.58 14.14
CA LEU A 180 52.28 42.59 13.96
C LEU A 180 52.65 43.91 14.67
N PRO A 181 52.27 45.07 14.11
CA PRO A 181 52.59 46.37 14.69
C PRO A 181 51.70 46.76 15.89
N ASP A 182 50.54 46.13 16.07
CA ASP A 182 49.43 46.64 16.91
C ASP A 182 49.36 45.99 18.31
N GLY A 183 50.51 45.60 18.87
CA GLY A 183 50.60 45.03 20.23
C GLY A 183 50.25 43.53 20.31
N PRO A 184 49.73 43.04 21.46
CA PRO A 184 49.55 41.61 21.73
C PRO A 184 48.52 40.96 20.79
N VAL A 185 48.77 39.71 20.40
CA VAL A 185 47.83 38.90 19.63
C VAL A 185 46.78 38.29 20.57
N THR A 186 45.64 38.95 20.69
CA THR A 186 44.58 38.63 21.65
C THR A 186 43.64 37.50 21.20
N GLY A 187 43.70 37.12 19.93
CA GLY A 187 42.92 35.99 19.42
C GLY A 187 43.50 35.44 18.13
N LEU A 188 43.43 34.12 17.99
CA LEU A 188 43.97 33.41 16.83
C LEU A 188 43.09 32.20 16.52
N TRP A 189 42.67 32.06 15.27
CA TRP A 189 41.88 30.93 14.81
C TRP A 189 42.38 30.48 13.44
N ALA A 190 42.43 29.17 13.20
CA ALA A 190 42.82 28.61 11.92
C ALA A 190 41.96 27.40 11.57
N ASP A 191 41.51 27.32 10.32
CA ASP A 191 40.75 26.19 9.78
C ASP A 191 41.08 25.90 8.32
N ALA A 192 40.68 24.71 7.84
CA ALA A 192 40.84 24.29 6.46
C ALA A 192 39.56 24.55 5.67
N LEU A 193 39.69 25.11 4.47
CA LEU A 193 38.55 25.33 3.57
C LEU A 193 38.44 24.18 2.56
N PRO A 194 37.21 23.68 2.27
CA PRO A 194 37.02 22.62 1.29
C PRO A 194 37.41 23.10 -0.13
N PRO A 195 37.93 22.21 -0.98
CA PRO A 195 38.37 22.57 -2.33
C PRO A 195 37.18 22.97 -3.20
N SER A 196 37.35 24.04 -3.99
CA SER A 196 36.31 24.69 -4.82
C SER A 196 35.71 23.83 -5.95
N SER A 197 36.15 22.59 -6.15
CA SER A 197 35.69 21.71 -7.24
C SER A 197 34.31 21.07 -7.02
N PHE A 198 33.69 21.25 -5.85
CA PHE A 198 32.37 20.69 -5.55
C PHE A 198 31.19 21.59 -5.97
N ALA A 199 31.45 22.75 -6.60
CA ALA A 199 30.41 23.72 -6.95
C ALA A 199 29.61 23.40 -8.24
N SER A 200 29.85 22.26 -8.91
CA SER A 200 29.06 21.88 -10.09
C SER A 200 28.78 20.38 -10.16
N GLY A 201 27.58 19.97 -9.76
CA GLY A 201 27.04 18.64 -10.06
C GLY A 201 26.35 17.97 -8.89
N ALA A 202 25.02 18.00 -8.89
CA ALA A 202 24.22 17.08 -8.09
C ALA A 202 24.39 15.64 -8.59
N ALA A 203 24.21 14.69 -7.67
CA ALA A 203 24.10 13.24 -7.85
C ALA A 203 25.42 12.45 -8.01
N ASN A 204 26.00 12.01 -6.89
CA ASN A 204 26.09 10.58 -6.51
C ASN A 204 26.85 10.46 -5.19
N GLY A 205 26.26 9.72 -4.25
CA GLY A 205 26.67 9.69 -2.85
C GLY A 205 28.02 9.00 -2.58
N ALA A 206 28.69 9.51 -1.54
CA ALA A 206 29.43 8.72 -0.56
C ALA A 206 29.82 9.66 0.60
N ALA A 207 29.31 9.33 1.79
CA ALA A 207 29.52 10.06 3.03
C ALA A 207 31.01 10.25 3.37
N ALA A 208 31.40 11.49 3.70
CA ALA A 208 32.65 11.78 4.37
C ALA A 208 32.43 11.71 5.89
N VAL A 209 32.45 10.48 6.42
CA VAL A 209 32.65 10.25 7.85
C VAL A 209 34.08 10.65 8.17
N ALA A 210 34.24 11.68 9.00
CA ALA A 210 35.50 12.03 9.63
C ALA A 210 35.98 10.86 10.51
N GLY A 211 36.74 9.95 9.91
CA GLY A 211 37.21 8.73 10.55
C GLY A 211 37.75 7.72 9.55
N GLY A 212 38.90 7.99 8.91
CA GLY A 212 39.56 6.94 8.12
C GLY A 212 40.60 7.42 7.11
N LYS A 213 41.88 7.18 7.44
CA LYS A 213 43.05 7.05 6.55
C LYS A 213 43.32 8.21 5.58
N ALA A 214 44.20 9.12 6.01
CA ALA A 214 45.10 9.82 5.10
C ALA A 214 46.00 8.79 4.39
N GLY A 215 45.55 8.32 3.23
CA GLY A 215 46.42 7.73 2.22
C GLY A 215 47.16 8.87 1.54
N ALA A 216 48.46 8.95 1.80
CA ALA A 216 49.38 9.64 0.91
C ALA A 216 49.23 9.07 -0.51
N ASP A 217 49.41 9.95 -1.51
CA ASP A 217 49.39 9.68 -2.95
C ASP A 217 48.01 9.54 -3.63
N ARG A 218 47.44 10.69 -4.01
CA ARG A 218 47.14 11.10 -5.41
C ARG A 218 46.02 12.14 -5.49
N ALA A 219 46.37 13.43 -5.58
CA ALA A 219 45.70 14.47 -6.39
C ALA A 219 46.37 15.84 -6.13
N GLY A 220 46.76 16.54 -7.19
CA GLY A 220 47.56 17.77 -7.15
C GLY A 220 46.85 19.06 -6.71
N GLY A 221 45.86 19.00 -5.83
CA GLY A 221 45.21 20.20 -5.25
C GLY A 221 45.92 20.65 -3.97
N GLY A 222 46.44 21.87 -3.90
CA GLY A 222 47.01 22.42 -2.67
C GLY A 222 45.92 22.72 -1.64
N GLU A 223 46.13 22.31 -0.38
CA GLU A 223 45.25 22.61 0.75
C GLU A 223 45.13 24.13 0.97
N ILE A 224 43.91 24.62 1.14
CA ILE A 224 43.63 26.04 1.42
C ILE A 224 43.29 26.15 2.90
N ARG A 225 44.00 27.03 3.61
CA ARG A 225 43.71 27.34 5.01
C ARG A 225 43.30 28.80 5.17
N ARG A 226 42.44 29.04 6.15
CA ARG A 226 42.06 30.37 6.63
C ARG A 226 42.64 30.58 8.03
N VAL A 227 43.13 31.79 8.28
CA VAL A 227 43.67 32.24 9.56
C VAL A 227 43.04 33.58 9.91
N MET A 228 42.42 33.65 11.07
CA MET A 228 41.88 34.86 11.68
C MET A 228 42.79 35.30 12.81
N ILE A 229 43.20 36.57 12.79
CA ILE A 229 44.11 37.13 13.79
C ILE A 229 43.48 38.38 14.37
N ALA A 230 43.26 38.39 15.69
CA ALA A 230 42.75 39.55 16.40
C ALA A 230 43.89 40.19 17.20
N THR A 231 44.04 41.50 17.04
CA THR A 231 44.73 42.37 17.97
C THR A 231 43.69 43.22 18.69
N ARG A 232 44.14 44.16 19.51
CA ARG A 232 43.24 45.08 20.20
C ARG A 232 42.50 46.03 19.26
N GLU A 233 43.14 46.41 18.17
CA GLU A 233 42.65 47.46 17.25
C GLU A 233 42.26 46.91 15.89
N ARG A 234 42.78 45.74 15.49
CA ARG A 234 42.59 45.19 14.15
C ARG A 234 42.23 43.72 14.17
N LEU A 235 41.38 43.33 13.23
CA LEU A 235 41.06 41.95 12.91
C LEU A 235 41.55 41.65 11.49
N PHE A 236 42.45 40.68 11.36
CA PHE A 236 43.04 40.26 10.10
C PHE A 236 42.39 38.93 9.66
N HIS A 237 42.05 38.84 8.38
CA HIS A 237 41.60 37.61 7.74
C HIS A 237 42.56 37.25 6.59
N LEU A 238 43.21 36.10 6.72
CA LEU A 238 44.06 35.49 5.70
C LEU A 238 43.41 34.21 5.21
N ALA A 239 43.31 34.01 3.90
CA ALA A 239 42.94 32.73 3.32
C ALA A 239 43.76 32.47 2.08
N GLY A 240 44.24 31.25 1.88
CA GLY A 240 45.10 30.94 0.74
C GLY A 240 45.73 29.55 0.81
N LYS A 241 46.52 29.22 -0.22
CA LYS A 241 47.18 27.91 -0.32
C LYS A 241 48.37 27.83 0.62
N VAL A 242 48.42 26.78 1.45
CA VAL A 242 49.55 26.51 2.33
C VAL A 242 50.67 25.74 1.62
N GLY A 243 51.87 25.75 2.22
CA GLY A 243 53.01 24.94 1.77
C GLY A 243 52.77 23.44 1.98
N ARG A 244 53.44 22.59 1.19
CA ARG A 244 53.44 21.14 1.45
C ARG A 244 54.37 20.85 2.63
N GLY A 245 53.83 20.50 3.78
CA GLY A 245 54.60 19.99 4.91
C GLY A 245 55.12 18.60 4.59
N HIS A 246 56.43 18.44 4.37
CA HIS A 246 57.07 17.13 4.27
C HIS A 246 57.43 16.66 5.70
N ASP A 247 56.91 15.50 6.11
CA ASP A 247 57.28 14.76 7.34
C ASP A 247 57.42 15.57 8.64
N GLY A 248 56.58 16.59 8.81
CA GLY A 248 56.50 17.43 10.02
C GLY A 248 57.77 18.22 10.34
N SER A 249 58.65 18.49 9.36
CA SER A 249 59.85 19.32 9.54
C SER A 249 59.79 20.66 8.79
N GLY A 250 58.78 20.87 7.93
CA GLY A 250 58.63 22.08 7.13
C GLY A 250 57.44 22.92 7.61
N SER A 251 57.63 24.24 7.67
CA SER A 251 56.55 25.17 8.00
C SER A 251 55.51 25.25 6.88
N ILE A 252 54.24 25.03 7.22
CA ILE A 252 53.14 25.05 6.25
C ILE A 252 52.56 26.47 6.06
N TYR A 253 52.59 27.28 7.12
CA TYR A 253 51.98 28.61 7.13
C TYR A 253 52.91 29.69 6.57
N SER A 254 54.24 29.46 6.51
CA SER A 254 55.17 30.45 5.95
C SER A 254 54.74 30.95 4.56
N ARG A 255 54.36 30.02 3.68
CA ARG A 255 53.90 30.38 2.33
C ARG A 255 52.66 31.28 2.37
N LEU A 256 51.69 30.96 3.24
CA LEU A 256 50.45 31.73 3.36
C LEU A 256 50.72 33.18 3.80
N PHE A 257 51.54 33.35 4.83
CA PHE A 257 51.89 34.67 5.38
C PHE A 257 52.81 35.48 4.45
N GLU A 258 53.61 34.82 3.61
CA GLU A 258 54.48 35.48 2.62
C GLU A 258 53.74 35.81 1.32
N SER A 259 52.79 34.99 0.87
CA SER A 259 52.15 35.12 -0.44
C SER A 259 50.84 35.89 -0.45
N GLU A 260 50.05 35.84 0.63
CA GLU A 260 48.72 36.47 0.69
C GLU A 260 48.76 37.78 1.49
N GLN A 261 48.00 38.78 1.05
CA GLN A 261 47.78 40.00 1.84
C GLN A 261 46.56 39.82 2.74
N PRO A 262 46.66 40.14 4.05
CA PRO A 262 45.52 40.05 4.96
C PRO A 262 44.48 41.11 4.62
N VAL A 263 43.21 40.71 4.62
CA VAL A 263 42.10 41.68 4.70
C VAL A 263 42.01 42.16 6.13
N VAL A 264 41.94 43.47 6.34
CA VAL A 264 42.01 44.07 7.68
C VAL A 264 40.75 44.87 7.98
N HIS A 265 40.15 44.59 9.13
CA HIS A 265 39.10 45.41 9.73
C HIS A 265 39.70 46.17 10.93
N GLU A 266 39.71 47.50 10.88
CA GLU A 266 40.36 48.36 11.87
C GLU A 266 39.34 49.18 12.67
N LEU A 267 39.53 49.27 13.98
CA LEU A 267 38.70 50.05 14.89
C LEU A 267 39.27 51.46 15.05
N THR A 268 38.41 52.47 14.92
CA THR A 268 38.79 53.85 15.23
C THR A 268 38.60 54.12 16.73
N ARG A 269 39.61 54.68 17.42
CA ARG A 269 39.59 55.07 18.84
C ARG A 269 39.36 53.90 19.83
N ALA A 270 40.22 52.88 19.78
CA ALA A 270 40.18 51.78 20.74
C ALA A 270 40.58 52.22 22.16
N SER A 271 39.87 51.73 23.18
CA SER A 271 40.20 51.99 24.59
C SER A 271 41.21 50.98 25.12
N ALA A 272 42.29 51.49 25.72
CA ALA A 272 43.31 50.68 26.38
C ALA A 272 42.83 49.99 27.68
N ALA A 273 41.60 50.23 28.11
CA ALA A 273 41.00 49.56 29.27
C ALA A 273 40.06 48.39 28.91
N ALA A 274 39.59 48.29 27.66
CA ALA A 274 38.65 47.25 27.25
C ALA A 274 39.36 45.94 26.87
N GLY A 275 38.79 44.79 27.26
CA GLY A 275 39.29 43.48 26.81
C GLY A 275 39.17 43.32 25.29
N SER A 276 39.99 42.44 24.72
CA SER A 276 39.86 41.98 23.34
C SER A 276 40.08 40.49 23.29
N MET A 277 39.23 39.79 22.54
CA MET A 277 39.23 38.33 22.42
C MET A 277 38.52 37.94 21.12
N LEU A 278 39.01 36.90 20.45
CA LEU A 278 38.35 36.28 19.30
C LEU A 278 37.78 34.93 19.73
N VAL A 279 36.51 34.69 19.43
CA VAL A 279 35.85 33.41 19.63
C VAL A 279 35.13 32.97 18.37
N VAL A 280 34.98 31.66 18.22
CA VAL A 280 34.22 31.03 17.14
C VAL A 280 33.09 30.20 17.72
N SER A 281 32.02 30.00 16.96
CA SER A 281 30.96 29.08 17.38
C SER A 281 31.49 27.64 17.44
N PRO A 282 30.96 26.83 18.37
CA PRO A 282 31.14 25.38 18.38
C PRO A 282 30.72 24.71 17.07
N ASP A 283 31.08 23.43 16.94
CA ASP A 283 30.57 22.60 15.86
C ASP A 283 29.07 22.33 16.06
N ALA A 284 28.27 22.44 15.00
CA ALA A 284 26.85 22.08 15.09
C ALA A 284 26.75 20.60 15.51
N ALA A 285 26.07 20.30 16.61
CA ALA A 285 25.92 18.93 17.06
C ALA A 285 25.21 18.12 15.96
N ALA A 286 25.67 16.89 15.69
CA ALA A 286 25.07 16.02 14.68
C ALA A 286 23.56 15.76 14.93
N GLU A 287 23.10 15.93 16.18
CA GLU A 287 21.70 15.80 16.60
C GLU A 287 20.85 17.06 16.34
N GLU A 288 21.47 18.23 16.17
CA GLU A 288 20.81 19.53 15.95
C GLU A 288 20.69 19.91 14.46
N LEU A 289 21.28 19.12 13.56
CA LEU A 289 21.06 19.28 12.14
C LEU A 289 19.59 18.96 11.83
N PRO A 290 18.83 19.86 11.17
CA PRO A 290 17.49 19.56 10.70
C PRO A 290 17.47 18.22 9.97
N ARG A 291 16.46 17.37 10.22
CA ARG A 291 16.27 16.09 9.50
C ARG A 291 16.16 16.24 7.96
N PHE A 292 16.12 17.49 7.47
CA PHE A 292 16.01 17.86 6.06
C PHE A 292 17.24 18.61 5.52
N SER A 293 18.28 18.88 6.32
CA SER A 293 19.55 19.34 5.78
C SER A 293 20.16 18.21 4.97
N ARG A 294 20.56 18.49 3.71
CA ARG A 294 21.41 17.57 2.96
C ARG A 294 22.64 17.29 3.82
N GLU A 295 22.95 16.02 4.05
CA GLU A 295 24.08 15.53 4.86
C GLU A 295 25.46 16.02 4.37
N ASP A 296 25.52 16.82 3.30
CA ASP A 296 26.73 17.29 2.61
C ASP A 296 27.09 18.77 2.82
N GLU A 297 26.25 19.60 3.46
CA GLU A 297 26.58 21.02 3.73
C GLU A 297 27.20 21.19 5.12
N VAL A 298 28.51 21.37 5.19
CA VAL A 298 29.19 21.81 6.42
C VAL A 298 28.61 23.17 6.81
N PRO A 299 27.96 23.32 7.98
CA PRO A 299 27.33 24.57 8.35
C PRO A 299 28.37 25.67 8.51
N ASP A 300 28.05 26.87 8.01
CA ASP A 300 28.92 28.04 8.18
C ASP A 300 29.07 28.37 9.67
N ARG A 301 30.30 28.26 10.20
CA ARG A 301 30.63 28.67 11.56
C ARG A 301 30.43 30.17 11.74
N ALA A 302 30.33 30.64 12.97
CA ALA A 302 30.32 32.05 13.32
C ALA A 302 31.64 32.47 13.96
N PHE A 303 31.98 33.76 13.84
CA PHE A 303 33.03 34.37 14.64
C PHE A 303 32.48 35.59 15.39
N ALA A 304 33.09 35.90 16.53
CA ALA A 304 32.86 37.13 17.28
C ALA A 304 34.18 37.64 17.84
N TRP A 305 34.40 38.94 17.67
CA TRP A 305 35.54 39.67 18.16
C TRP A 305 35.07 40.70 19.18
N LEU A 306 35.60 40.59 20.40
CA LEU A 306 35.38 41.55 21.46
C LEU A 306 36.26 42.78 21.23
N THR A 307 35.61 43.94 21.22
CA THR A 307 36.22 45.24 20.96
C THR A 307 35.82 46.24 22.03
N SER A 308 36.47 47.41 22.08
CA SER A 308 36.06 48.49 23.00
C SER A 308 34.68 49.07 22.69
N HIS A 309 34.19 48.91 21.45
CA HIS A 309 32.88 49.40 21.02
C HIS A 309 31.75 48.39 21.23
N GLY A 310 32.06 47.13 21.53
CA GLY A 310 31.12 46.04 21.68
C GLY A 310 31.61 44.75 21.02
N VAL A 311 30.69 43.92 20.52
CA VAL A 311 31.02 42.62 19.91
C VAL A 311 30.80 42.67 18.41
N PHE A 312 31.88 42.53 17.63
CA PHE A 312 31.82 42.46 16.17
C PHE A 312 31.72 40.99 15.75
N HIS A 313 30.63 40.58 15.12
CA HIS A 313 30.37 39.18 14.80
C HIS A 313 29.87 38.97 13.38
N GLY A 314 30.12 37.80 12.81
CA GLY A 314 29.72 37.45 11.45
C GLY A 314 29.63 35.95 11.22
N LYS A 315 29.31 35.55 9.99
CA LYS A 315 29.44 34.16 9.53
C LYS A 315 30.80 33.97 8.86
N LEU A 316 31.46 32.89 9.19
CA LEU A 316 32.69 32.41 8.56
C LEU A 316 32.31 31.60 7.32
N LEU A 317 31.99 32.32 6.23
CA LEU A 317 31.58 31.73 4.96
C LEU A 317 32.62 30.69 4.50
N VAL A 318 32.13 29.51 4.13
CA VAL A 318 32.95 28.42 3.58
C VAL A 318 32.97 28.48 2.04
N HIS A 319 31.89 29.00 1.45
CA HIS A 319 31.69 29.10 0.01
C HIS A 319 31.70 30.58 -0.42
N GLY A 320 32.38 30.93 -1.52
CA GLY A 320 32.23 32.27 -2.09
C GLY A 320 33.47 32.97 -2.65
N GLY A 321 34.62 32.31 -2.82
CA GLY A 321 35.78 32.87 -3.54
C GLY A 321 37.13 32.39 -3.02
N SER A 322 38.20 32.65 -3.78
CA SER A 322 39.57 32.33 -3.37
C SER A 322 40.23 33.51 -2.66
N GLY A 323 40.78 33.25 -1.47
CA GLY A 323 41.68 34.17 -0.77
C GLY A 323 41.04 35.43 -0.19
N GLY A 324 41.51 36.60 -0.62
CA GLY A 324 41.11 37.91 -0.07
C GLY A 324 39.65 38.31 -0.31
N GLU A 325 39.02 37.88 -1.40
CA GLU A 325 37.61 38.16 -1.67
C GLU A 325 36.68 37.56 -0.61
N LEU A 326 37.06 36.40 -0.07
CA LEU A 326 36.33 35.75 1.02
C LEU A 326 36.36 36.62 2.29
N GLY A 327 37.54 37.14 2.65
CA GLY A 327 37.70 38.01 3.82
C GLY A 327 36.89 39.31 3.69
N ALA A 328 36.86 39.91 2.50
CA ALA A 328 36.07 41.12 2.25
C ALA A 328 34.55 40.87 2.39
N LYS A 329 34.05 39.71 1.93
CA LYS A 329 32.65 39.31 2.11
C LYS A 329 32.32 39.03 3.58
N VAL A 330 33.17 38.27 4.26
CA VAL A 330 33.02 37.94 5.69
C VAL A 330 32.92 39.21 6.55
N PHE A 331 33.78 40.20 6.31
CA PHE A 331 33.71 41.48 7.03
C PHE A 331 32.59 42.40 6.54
N GLY A 332 32.19 42.31 5.28
CA GLY A 332 31.06 43.08 4.73
C GLY A 332 29.70 42.66 5.29
N GLU A 333 29.51 41.37 5.59
CA GLU A 333 28.28 40.82 6.19
C GLU A 333 28.26 40.84 7.73
N ALA A 334 29.41 41.15 8.35
CA ALA A 334 29.54 41.19 9.80
C ALA A 334 28.81 42.40 10.40
N LYS A 335 28.29 42.21 11.62
CA LYS A 335 27.51 43.19 12.38
C LYS A 335 28.21 43.50 13.70
N LEU A 336 28.02 44.72 14.19
CA LEU A 336 28.51 45.16 15.50
C LEU A 336 27.34 45.25 16.48
N LEU A 337 27.40 44.47 17.56
CA LEU A 337 26.54 44.65 18.74
C LEU A 337 27.15 45.71 19.64
N PRO A 338 26.54 46.90 19.78
CA PRO A 338 27.12 48.00 20.56
C PRO A 338 27.22 47.65 22.04
N ARG A 339 28.33 48.06 22.69
CA ARG A 339 28.52 47.89 24.14
C ARG A 339 27.37 48.47 24.95
N ALA A 340 26.82 49.62 24.53
CA ALA A 340 25.71 50.27 25.23
C ALA A 340 24.48 49.36 25.35
N GLN A 341 24.20 48.56 24.32
CA GLN A 341 23.08 47.62 24.31
C GLN A 341 23.30 46.46 25.29
N LEU A 342 24.51 45.92 25.35
CA LEU A 342 24.86 44.78 26.22
C LEU A 342 25.02 45.17 27.70
N VAL A 343 25.44 46.41 27.98
CA VAL A 343 25.70 46.89 29.35
C VAL A 343 24.46 47.54 29.98
N SER A 344 23.49 48.02 29.20
CA SER A 344 22.26 48.61 29.75
C SER A 344 21.07 48.32 28.83
N PRO A 345 20.35 47.22 29.06
CA PRO A 345 19.20 46.83 28.23
C PRO A 345 18.03 47.81 28.33
N GLU A 346 17.82 48.41 29.52
CA GLU A 346 16.64 49.20 29.84
C GLU A 346 16.95 50.71 29.91
N GLY A 347 16.33 51.47 29.01
CA GLY A 347 16.36 52.93 28.98
C GLY A 347 15.52 53.61 30.07
N THR A 348 15.66 53.23 31.35
CA THR A 348 14.98 53.94 32.45
C THR A 348 15.90 54.97 33.10
N GLY A 349 15.81 56.21 32.62
CA GLY A 349 15.74 57.39 33.50
C GLY A 349 16.87 57.61 34.52
N ARG A 350 18.14 57.39 34.19
CA ARG A 350 19.29 58.19 34.69
C ARG A 350 20.53 57.72 33.95
N ARG A 351 21.21 58.65 33.27
CA ARG A 351 22.47 58.43 32.55
C ARG A 351 23.61 58.22 33.56
N GLN A 352 23.57 57.12 34.31
CA GLN A 352 24.75 56.58 34.98
C GLN A 352 25.60 55.97 33.87
N VAL A 353 26.71 56.63 33.54
CA VAL A 353 27.71 56.08 32.62
C VAL A 353 28.34 54.91 33.36
N SER A 354 27.79 53.71 33.20
CA SER A 354 28.43 52.50 33.70
C SER A 354 29.78 52.34 32.98
N THR A 355 30.85 52.39 33.76
CA THR A 355 32.23 52.16 33.33
C THR A 355 32.54 50.68 33.12
N GLU A 356 31.52 49.82 33.17
CA GLU A 356 31.64 48.38 32.99
C GLU A 356 32.02 48.05 31.55
N TYR A 357 33.07 47.25 31.42
CA TYR A 357 33.49 46.64 30.18
C TYR A 357 32.97 45.21 30.12
N ILE A 358 32.90 44.66 28.91
CA ILE A 358 32.63 43.24 28.70
C ILE A 358 33.96 42.53 28.97
N ASP A 359 33.96 41.57 29.90
CA ASP A 359 35.16 40.87 30.36
C ASP A 359 35.49 39.69 29.45
N ALA A 360 34.46 38.93 29.04
CA ALA A 360 34.58 37.78 28.17
C ALA A 360 33.32 37.59 27.31
N ILE A 361 33.48 36.87 26.20
CA ILE A 361 32.39 36.49 25.30
C ILE A 361 32.50 35.01 24.94
N ALA A 362 31.37 34.38 24.66
CA ALA A 362 31.27 33.07 24.05
C ALA A 362 30.20 33.08 22.96
N LEU A 363 30.32 32.19 21.99
CA LEU A 363 29.36 32.04 20.91
C LEU A 363 28.65 30.71 21.01
N THR A 364 27.34 30.76 20.89
CA THR A 364 26.50 29.61 20.55
C THR A 364 26.24 29.65 19.04
N GLN A 365 25.37 28.77 18.52
CA GLN A 365 25.03 28.80 17.10
C GLN A 365 24.31 30.12 16.73
N TRP A 366 23.45 30.64 17.60
CA TRP A 366 22.56 31.78 17.30
C TRP A 366 22.72 32.97 18.24
N HIS A 367 23.34 32.79 19.40
CA HIS A 367 23.48 33.83 20.42
C HIS A 367 24.95 34.15 20.77
N VAL A 368 25.15 35.37 21.26
CA VAL A 368 26.39 35.85 21.87
C VAL A 368 26.19 35.89 23.38
N ILE A 369 26.94 35.08 24.11
CA ILE A 369 27.00 35.11 25.57
C ILE A 369 28.08 36.12 25.95
N SER A 370 27.74 37.14 26.73
CA SER A 370 28.66 38.20 27.18
C SER A 370 28.69 38.25 28.69
N LEU A 371 29.88 38.20 29.27
CA LEU A 371 30.09 38.42 30.69
C LEU A 371 30.41 39.91 30.92
N VAL A 372 29.57 40.59 31.70
CA VAL A 372 29.72 42.01 32.00
C VAL A 372 29.79 42.20 33.51
N GLY A 373 31.00 42.29 34.07
CA GLY A 373 31.20 42.35 35.51
C GLY A 373 30.74 41.05 36.19
N GLY A 374 29.57 41.09 36.85
CA GLY A 374 28.98 39.95 37.58
C GLY A 374 27.78 39.29 36.90
N ARG A 375 27.37 39.75 35.71
CA ARG A 375 26.17 39.28 35.00
C ARG A 375 26.52 38.60 33.68
N VAL A 376 25.71 37.62 33.31
CA VAL A 376 25.73 36.99 31.99
C VAL A 376 24.56 37.54 31.19
N VAL A 377 24.90 38.19 30.08
CA VAL A 377 23.96 38.78 29.13
C VAL A 377 24.05 37.98 27.83
N VAL A 378 22.94 37.44 27.36
CA VAL A 378 22.86 36.67 26.12
C VAL A 378 22.03 37.44 25.10
N ALA A 379 22.63 37.77 23.97
CA ALA A 379 21.99 38.50 22.88
C ALA A 379 21.92 37.64 21.61
N ASN A 380 20.80 37.72 20.89
CA ASN A 380 20.66 37.04 19.60
C ASN A 380 21.54 37.69 18.52
N ARG A 381 22.28 36.91 17.74
CA ARG A 381 23.17 37.43 16.67
C ARG A 381 22.41 38.06 15.50
N LEU A 382 21.22 37.59 15.18
CA LEU A 382 20.49 38.03 14.00
C LEU A 382 19.83 39.39 14.23
N THR A 383 19.15 39.54 15.37
CA THR A 383 18.37 40.73 15.74
C THR A 383 19.09 41.68 16.70
N GLY A 384 20.02 41.17 17.51
CA GLY A 384 20.64 41.89 18.62
C GLY A 384 19.79 41.96 19.89
N SER A 385 18.58 41.38 19.91
CA SER A 385 17.71 41.40 21.10
C SER A 385 18.31 40.59 22.25
N ILE A 386 18.20 41.10 23.47
CA ILE A 386 18.66 40.41 24.68
C ILE A 386 17.60 39.37 25.07
N VAL A 387 18.04 38.12 25.17
CA VAL A 387 17.19 36.95 25.47
C VAL A 387 17.32 36.54 26.93
N TYR A 388 18.48 36.80 27.55
CA TYR A 388 18.76 36.47 28.94
C TYR A 388 19.68 37.55 29.54
N ASP A 389 19.34 38.04 30.74
CA ASP A 389 20.19 38.94 31.54
C ASP A 389 19.98 38.59 33.01
N GLN A 390 20.97 37.96 33.64
CA GLN A 390 20.95 37.66 35.07
C GLN A 390 22.30 37.92 35.71
N THR A 391 22.26 38.43 36.95
CA THR A 391 23.43 38.57 37.80
C THR A 391 23.69 37.23 38.49
N ILE A 392 24.86 36.65 38.22
CA ILE A 392 25.24 35.32 38.72
C ILE A 392 26.28 35.43 39.83
N LEU A 393 27.17 36.42 39.73
CA LEU A 393 28.25 36.62 40.71
C LEU A 393 27.83 37.55 41.84
N ASP A 394 28.23 37.21 43.05
CA ASP A 394 28.01 38.06 44.22
C ASP A 394 28.85 39.36 44.15
N PRO A 395 28.40 40.46 44.79
CA PRO A 395 29.12 41.72 44.80
C PRO A 395 30.56 41.57 45.34
N GLY A 396 31.55 41.73 44.46
CA GLY A 396 32.98 41.63 44.77
C GLY A 396 33.66 40.35 44.29
N GLN A 397 32.90 39.33 43.89
CA GLN A 397 33.46 38.20 43.14
C GLN A 397 33.77 38.63 41.70
N LYS A 398 34.87 38.10 41.15
CA LYS A 398 35.27 38.31 39.75
C LYS A 398 35.35 36.97 39.05
N ALA A 399 34.85 36.88 37.82
CA ALA A 399 35.07 35.68 37.02
C ALA A 399 36.56 35.52 36.69
N VAL A 400 37.01 34.27 36.72
CA VAL A 400 38.34 33.84 36.28
C VAL A 400 38.37 33.69 34.77
N GLY A 401 37.31 33.11 34.18
CA GLY A 401 37.20 32.95 32.74
C GLY A 401 35.88 32.31 32.30
N LEU A 402 35.56 32.52 31.03
CA LEU A 402 34.47 31.88 30.32
C LEU A 402 35.09 31.00 29.23
N CYS A 403 34.79 29.70 29.25
CA CYS A 403 35.31 28.75 28.27
C CYS A 403 34.16 27.99 27.57
N VAL A 404 34.48 27.44 26.41
CA VAL A 404 33.52 26.74 25.54
C VAL A 404 34.14 25.42 25.11
N ASP A 405 33.41 24.33 25.32
CA ASP A 405 33.74 23.05 24.71
C ASP A 405 33.23 23.06 23.27
N LEU A 406 34.14 23.29 22.33
CA LEU A 406 33.81 23.38 20.89
C LEU A 406 33.30 22.06 20.30
N GLN A 407 33.57 20.91 20.93
CA GLN A 407 33.15 19.60 20.44
C GLN A 407 31.81 19.14 21.05
N LYS A 408 31.51 19.55 22.28
CA LYS A 408 30.33 19.11 23.03
C LYS A 408 29.27 20.19 23.22
N ASN A 409 29.54 21.41 22.75
CA ASN A 409 28.63 22.56 22.83
C ASN A 409 28.23 22.93 24.27
N THR A 410 29.15 22.77 25.22
CA THR A 410 28.95 23.14 26.63
C THR A 410 29.72 24.43 26.96
N PHE A 411 29.16 25.24 27.87
CA PHE A 411 29.67 26.56 28.20
C PHE A 411 29.92 26.64 29.70
N TRP A 412 31.12 27.05 30.09
CA TRP A 412 31.54 27.02 31.49
C TRP A 412 32.08 28.38 31.94
N LEU A 413 31.60 28.84 33.08
CA LEU A 413 32.04 30.05 33.75
C LEU A 413 32.74 29.66 35.05
N PHE A 414 33.99 30.09 35.21
CA PHE A 414 34.77 29.83 36.42
C PHE A 414 34.85 31.09 37.28
N THR A 415 34.64 30.93 38.58
CA THR A 415 35.00 31.92 39.61
C THR A 415 36.19 31.39 40.39
N PRO A 416 36.76 32.13 41.36
CA PRO A 416 37.87 31.63 42.17
C PRO A 416 37.52 30.41 43.01
N GLN A 417 36.23 30.15 43.27
CA GLN A 417 35.77 29.09 44.18
C GLN A 417 34.68 28.18 43.60
N GLU A 418 33.94 28.65 42.60
CA GLU A 418 32.77 27.97 42.05
C GLU A 418 32.87 27.84 40.53
N ILE A 419 32.12 26.88 39.99
CA ILE A 419 32.02 26.60 38.56
C ILE A 419 30.55 26.63 38.20
N PHE A 420 30.21 27.35 37.14
CA PHE A 420 28.86 27.42 36.61
C PHE A 420 28.85 26.88 35.17
N GLU A 421 27.84 26.07 34.87
CA GLU A 421 27.53 25.62 33.51
C GLU A 421 26.40 26.48 32.95
N ILE A 422 26.59 27.05 31.76
CA ILE A 422 25.57 27.80 31.03
C ILE A 422 24.95 26.83 30.02
N VAL A 423 23.70 26.45 30.26
CA VAL A 423 22.99 25.42 29.49
C VAL A 423 22.01 26.10 28.53
N PRO A 424 22.26 26.06 27.20
CA PRO A 424 21.25 26.42 26.22
C PRO A 424 20.17 25.32 26.14
N ARG A 425 18.89 25.72 26.16
CA ARG A 425 17.72 24.86 25.98
C ARG A 425 16.91 25.35 24.79
N ASP A 426 16.70 24.49 23.79
CA ASP A 426 15.85 24.77 22.62
C ASP A 426 16.22 26.11 21.96
N GLU A 427 17.51 26.26 21.62
CA GLU A 427 18.09 27.54 21.15
C GLU A 427 17.40 28.04 19.86
N ASP A 428 16.85 27.14 19.06
CA ASP A 428 16.23 27.44 17.77
C ASP A 428 14.72 27.75 17.83
N ARG A 429 14.11 27.68 19.01
CA ARG A 429 12.67 27.87 19.26
C ARG A 429 12.06 29.11 18.60
N ASP A 430 12.75 30.24 18.69
CA ASP A 430 12.25 31.55 18.21
C ASP A 430 12.87 31.98 16.88
N ILE A 431 13.75 31.16 16.29
CA ILE A 431 14.49 31.50 15.06
C ILE A 431 13.56 31.58 13.86
N TRP A 432 12.58 30.69 13.75
CA TRP A 432 11.62 30.73 12.64
C TRP A 432 10.84 32.06 12.60
N LYS A 433 10.52 32.66 13.77
CA LYS A 433 9.85 33.97 13.86
C LYS A 433 10.77 35.08 13.36
N ILE A 434 12.04 35.03 13.76
CA ILE A 434 13.06 35.99 13.33
C ILE A 434 13.25 35.91 11.81
N MET A 435 13.41 34.70 11.27
CA MET A 435 13.55 34.47 9.84
C MET A 435 12.30 34.92 9.07
N LEU A 436 11.11 34.74 9.64
CA LEU A 436 9.86 35.22 9.08
C LEU A 436 9.82 36.76 8.98
N GLN A 437 10.23 37.46 10.05
CA GLN A 437 10.36 38.92 10.05
C GLN A 437 11.41 39.42 9.03
N MET A 438 12.47 38.64 8.82
CA MET A 438 13.48 38.91 7.81
C MET A 438 13.05 38.55 6.37
N GLN A 439 11.81 38.09 6.16
CA GLN A 439 11.26 37.63 4.88
C GLN A 439 12.02 36.43 4.26
N GLN A 440 12.72 35.65 5.09
CA GLN A 440 13.44 34.44 4.69
C GLN A 440 12.57 33.21 4.95
N PHE A 441 11.54 33.01 4.12
CA PHE A 441 10.50 32.01 4.34
C PHE A 441 11.02 30.56 4.27
N ASP A 442 11.93 30.25 3.35
CA ASP A 442 12.49 28.89 3.22
C ASP A 442 13.30 28.49 4.46
N ALA A 443 14.13 29.42 4.95
CA ALA A 443 14.87 29.23 6.20
C ALA A 443 13.90 29.12 7.39
N ALA A 444 12.86 29.96 7.45
CA ALA A 444 11.86 29.88 8.50
C ALA A 444 11.13 28.52 8.55
N LEU A 445 10.84 27.93 7.38
CA LEU A 445 10.18 26.62 7.30
C LEU A 445 11.07 25.47 7.81
N GLN A 446 12.40 25.59 7.67
CA GLN A 446 13.36 24.59 8.18
C GLN A 446 13.38 24.55 9.72
N TYR A 447 13.31 25.71 10.37
CA TYR A 447 13.30 25.84 11.84
C TYR A 447 11.89 25.81 12.46
N ALA A 448 10.85 25.66 11.64
CA ALA A 448 9.48 25.48 12.12
C ALA A 448 9.22 24.00 12.45
N HIS A 449 9.34 23.66 13.73
CA HIS A 449 9.19 22.29 14.23
C HIS A 449 7.74 21.86 14.34
N THR A 450 6.85 22.76 14.78
CA THR A 450 5.44 22.40 14.98
C THR A 450 4.60 22.65 13.73
N PRO A 451 3.50 21.89 13.51
CA PRO A 451 2.59 22.13 12.40
C PRO A 451 1.99 23.55 12.42
N ALA A 452 1.71 24.10 13.60
CA ALA A 452 1.21 25.46 13.76
C ALA A 452 2.24 26.52 13.33
N GLN A 453 3.53 26.31 13.64
CA GLN A 453 4.61 27.19 13.18
C GLN A 453 4.74 27.15 11.66
N ARG A 454 4.73 25.94 11.05
CA ARG A 454 4.79 25.79 9.59
C ARG A 454 3.59 26.44 8.90
N ASP A 455 2.43 26.32 9.52
CA ASP A 455 1.22 26.96 9.04
C ASP A 455 1.33 28.49 9.05
N ALA A 456 1.80 29.08 10.15
CA ALA A 456 2.03 30.51 10.25
C ALA A 456 3.04 31.02 9.19
N VAL A 457 4.12 30.27 8.96
CA VAL A 457 5.10 30.58 7.89
C VAL A 457 4.44 30.48 6.50
N ALA A 458 3.58 29.49 6.26
CA ALA A 458 2.85 29.34 5.00
C ALA A 458 1.86 30.49 4.76
N ILE A 459 1.16 30.97 5.79
CA ILE A 459 0.25 32.11 5.69
C ILE A 459 1.02 33.36 5.28
N ALA A 460 2.07 33.70 6.05
CA ALA A 460 2.84 34.92 5.82
C ALA A 460 3.63 34.88 4.49
N SER A 461 4.14 33.72 4.07
CA SER A 461 4.78 33.57 2.75
C SER A 461 3.77 33.69 1.61
N GLY A 462 2.57 33.14 1.77
CA GLY A 462 1.49 33.30 0.79
C GLY A 462 1.05 34.76 0.64
N ASP A 463 0.86 35.48 1.76
CA ASP A 463 0.47 36.90 1.75
C ASP A 463 1.54 37.76 1.05
N TYR A 464 2.81 37.44 1.31
CA TYR A 464 3.93 38.10 0.65
C TYR A 464 3.95 37.86 -0.86
N LEU A 465 3.76 36.62 -1.31
CA LEU A 465 3.73 36.28 -2.75
C LEU A 465 2.55 36.96 -3.48
N VAL A 466 1.38 37.04 -2.82
CA VAL A 466 0.24 37.80 -3.34
C VAL A 466 0.57 39.28 -3.48
N SER A 467 1.24 39.88 -2.48
CA SER A 467 1.66 41.29 -2.56
C SER A 467 2.63 41.59 -3.70
N LYS A 468 3.38 40.57 -4.17
CA LYS A 468 4.26 40.64 -5.34
C LYS A 468 3.59 40.31 -6.68
N GLY A 469 2.31 39.90 -6.67
CA GLY A 469 1.60 39.45 -7.86
C GLY A 469 1.97 38.04 -8.34
N GLN A 470 2.68 37.24 -7.54
CA GLN A 470 3.09 35.87 -7.88
C GLN A 470 2.02 34.86 -7.44
N TYR A 471 0.84 34.94 -8.05
CA TYR A 471 -0.34 34.15 -7.64
C TYR A 471 -0.17 32.63 -7.79
N GLY A 472 0.56 32.17 -8.80
CA GLY A 472 0.76 30.73 -9.04
C GLY A 472 1.62 30.02 -8.00
N GLU A 473 2.57 30.72 -7.40
CA GLU A 473 3.37 30.19 -6.27
C GLU A 473 2.58 30.32 -4.97
N ALA A 474 1.92 31.46 -4.76
CA ALA A 474 1.04 31.70 -3.62
C ALA A 474 -0.04 30.62 -3.48
N ALA A 475 -0.66 30.20 -4.59
CA ALA A 475 -1.66 29.13 -4.62
C ALA A 475 -1.15 27.80 -4.04
N GLY A 476 0.10 27.43 -4.34
CA GLY A 476 0.70 26.20 -3.81
C GLY A 476 0.97 26.28 -2.31
N VAL A 477 1.38 27.46 -1.84
CA VAL A 477 1.63 27.73 -0.41
C VAL A 477 0.33 27.76 0.38
N TYR A 478 -0.66 28.54 -0.06
CA TYR A 478 -1.98 28.61 0.59
C TYR A 478 -2.74 27.29 0.56
N GLY A 479 -2.50 26.45 -0.45
CA GLY A 479 -3.06 25.10 -0.48
C GLY A 479 -2.70 24.28 0.77
N LYS A 480 -1.53 24.52 1.35
CA LYS A 480 -1.03 23.85 2.55
C LYS A 480 -1.36 24.57 3.86
N SER A 481 -1.72 25.85 3.81
CA SER A 481 -2.00 26.64 5.02
C SER A 481 -3.43 26.47 5.55
N SER A 482 -3.73 26.91 6.77
CA SER A 482 -5.07 26.93 7.35
C SER A 482 -5.80 28.25 7.14
N LYS A 483 -5.33 29.10 6.21
CA LYS A 483 -5.99 30.36 5.86
C LYS A 483 -7.44 30.09 5.41
N PRO A 484 -8.43 30.92 5.80
CA PRO A 484 -9.83 30.72 5.41
C PRO A 484 -9.99 30.53 3.91
N PHE A 485 -10.77 29.52 3.54
CA PHE A 485 -10.92 29.11 2.14
C PHE A 485 -11.54 30.21 1.28
N GLU A 486 -12.55 30.89 1.82
CA GLU A 486 -13.30 31.95 1.16
C GLU A 486 -12.41 33.15 0.84
N GLU A 487 -11.56 33.55 1.79
CA GLU A 487 -10.64 34.68 1.60
C GLU A 487 -9.65 34.38 0.47
N VAL A 488 -9.02 33.20 0.48
CA VAL A 488 -8.06 32.83 -0.57
C VAL A 488 -8.75 32.69 -1.93
N ALA A 489 -9.92 32.06 -1.98
CA ALA A 489 -10.69 31.92 -3.22
C ALA A 489 -11.06 33.28 -3.80
N LEU A 490 -11.58 34.21 -2.98
CA LEU A 490 -11.91 35.57 -3.40
C LEU A 490 -10.69 36.32 -3.91
N THR A 491 -9.53 36.20 -3.24
CA THR A 491 -8.31 36.87 -3.70
C THR A 491 -7.89 36.44 -5.11
N PHE A 492 -8.11 35.17 -5.51
CA PHE A 492 -7.81 34.74 -6.88
C PHE A 492 -8.89 35.13 -7.89
N ILE A 493 -10.16 35.17 -7.48
CA ILE A 493 -11.29 35.59 -8.32
C ILE A 493 -11.22 37.09 -8.61
N ASP A 494 -11.02 37.93 -7.59
CA ASP A 494 -10.97 39.39 -7.72
C ASP A 494 -9.78 39.87 -8.57
N ASN A 495 -8.70 39.08 -8.63
CA ASN A 495 -7.51 39.35 -9.45
C ASN A 495 -7.55 38.65 -10.83
N ASP A 496 -8.68 38.01 -11.19
CA ASP A 496 -8.90 37.32 -12.47
C ASP A 496 -7.81 36.27 -12.78
N GLN A 497 -7.43 35.45 -11.79
CA GLN A 497 -6.39 34.42 -11.90
C GLN A 497 -6.97 33.00 -11.78
N PRO A 498 -7.63 32.45 -12.82
CA PRO A 498 -8.23 31.12 -12.77
C PRO A 498 -7.20 29.99 -12.66
N ASP A 499 -5.99 30.17 -13.19
CA ASP A 499 -4.91 29.16 -13.12
C ASP A 499 -4.36 29.01 -11.69
N ALA A 500 -4.24 30.13 -10.97
CA ALA A 500 -3.84 30.13 -9.56
C ALA A 500 -4.93 29.49 -8.69
N LEU A 501 -6.21 29.82 -8.95
CA LEU A 501 -7.34 29.18 -8.28
C LEU A 501 -7.36 27.66 -8.51
N ARG A 502 -7.17 27.20 -9.75
CA ARG A 502 -7.09 25.77 -10.08
C ARG A 502 -6.01 25.05 -9.28
N LYS A 503 -4.79 25.61 -9.25
CA LYS A 503 -3.66 25.04 -8.51
C LYS A 503 -3.91 25.02 -7.00
N TYR A 504 -4.55 26.06 -6.46
CA TYR A 504 -4.95 26.13 -5.06
C TYR A 504 -5.96 25.02 -4.72
N LEU A 505 -7.02 24.89 -5.51
CA LEU A 505 -8.07 23.87 -5.31
C LEU A 505 -7.52 22.44 -5.43
N LEU A 506 -6.64 22.17 -6.40
CA LEU A 506 -5.93 20.89 -6.52
C LEU A 506 -5.10 20.56 -5.27
N THR A 507 -4.33 21.54 -4.79
CA THR A 507 -3.51 21.37 -3.59
C THR A 507 -4.40 21.13 -2.37
N LYS A 508 -5.49 21.90 -2.21
CA LYS A 508 -6.46 21.72 -1.11
C LYS A 508 -7.13 20.35 -1.14
N LEU A 509 -7.54 19.87 -2.31
CA LEU A 509 -8.16 18.56 -2.45
C LEU A 509 -7.22 17.42 -2.01
N SER A 510 -5.91 17.59 -2.20
CA SER A 510 -4.89 16.65 -1.70
C SER A 510 -4.69 16.71 -0.19
N THR A 511 -4.86 17.89 0.43
CA THR A 511 -4.73 18.10 1.88
C THR A 511 -5.93 17.58 2.68
N TYR A 512 -7.14 17.63 2.11
CA TYR A 512 -8.34 17.14 2.80
C TYR A 512 -8.32 15.63 3.03
N LYS A 513 -8.63 15.21 4.26
CA LYS A 513 -8.79 13.79 4.62
C LYS A 513 -9.89 13.15 3.77
N LYS A 514 -9.70 11.88 3.39
CA LYS A 514 -10.70 11.09 2.63
C LYS A 514 -12.05 10.95 3.34
N SER A 515 -12.10 11.18 4.66
CA SER A 515 -13.34 11.20 5.45
C SER A 515 -14.24 12.41 5.17
N SER A 516 -13.66 13.52 4.69
CA SER A 516 -14.37 14.78 4.44
C SER A 516 -15.05 14.76 3.07
N VAL A 517 -15.99 13.83 2.87
CA VAL A 517 -16.60 13.54 1.56
C VAL A 517 -17.27 14.78 0.97
N MET A 518 -18.09 15.51 1.75
CA MET A 518 -18.84 16.66 1.24
C MET A 518 -17.92 17.79 0.74
N GLN A 519 -16.88 18.13 1.50
CA GLN A 519 -15.93 19.17 1.11
C GLN A 519 -15.15 18.77 -0.14
N ARG A 520 -14.76 17.48 -0.23
CA ARG A 520 -14.05 16.95 -1.41
C ARG A 520 -14.92 16.97 -2.65
N VAL A 521 -16.19 16.56 -2.54
CA VAL A 521 -17.16 16.59 -3.64
C VAL A 521 -17.39 18.02 -4.13
N MET A 522 -17.64 18.97 -3.22
CA MET A 522 -17.85 20.39 -3.58
C MET A 522 -16.65 20.98 -4.30
N ILE A 523 -15.43 20.76 -3.80
CA ILE A 523 -14.19 21.26 -4.42
C ILE A 523 -13.96 20.56 -5.76
N ALA A 524 -14.21 19.26 -5.87
CA ALA A 524 -14.05 18.51 -7.10
C ALA A 524 -15.03 18.98 -8.18
N SER A 525 -16.32 19.18 -7.85
CA SER A 525 -17.31 19.74 -8.78
C SER A 525 -16.92 21.15 -9.22
N TRP A 526 -16.45 22.01 -8.32
CA TRP A 526 -15.97 23.34 -8.71
C TRP A 526 -14.72 23.28 -9.59
N LEU A 527 -13.81 22.35 -9.32
CA LEU A 527 -12.62 22.17 -10.14
C LEU A 527 -12.96 21.73 -11.57
N VAL A 528 -13.99 20.89 -11.75
CA VAL A 528 -14.50 20.53 -13.08
C VAL A 528 -14.95 21.77 -13.84
N GLU A 529 -15.74 22.65 -13.22
CA GLU A 529 -16.15 23.94 -13.81
C GLU A 529 -14.92 24.78 -14.23
N VAL A 530 -13.92 24.90 -13.35
CA VAL A 530 -12.70 25.67 -13.63
C VAL A 530 -11.89 25.05 -14.77
N PHE A 531 -11.80 23.72 -14.85
CA PHE A 531 -11.17 23.04 -15.98
C PHE A 531 -11.91 23.29 -17.29
N MET A 532 -13.25 23.17 -17.30
CA MET A 532 -14.05 23.38 -18.50
C MET A 532 -13.98 24.83 -18.98
N ALA A 533 -14.08 25.80 -18.07
CA ALA A 533 -13.92 27.22 -18.38
C ALA A 533 -12.54 27.53 -18.96
N LYS A 534 -11.46 26.98 -18.38
CA LYS A 534 -10.10 27.17 -18.91
C LYS A 534 -9.93 26.56 -20.29
N LEU A 535 -10.40 25.33 -20.48
CA LEU A 535 -10.31 24.66 -21.77
C LEU A 535 -11.09 25.44 -22.85
N ASN A 536 -12.28 25.94 -22.54
CA ASN A 536 -13.04 26.80 -23.45
C ASN A 536 -12.30 28.11 -23.76
N SER A 537 -11.69 28.76 -22.77
CA SER A 537 -10.90 29.98 -23.01
C SER A 537 -9.70 29.74 -23.94
N LEU A 538 -9.05 28.57 -23.84
CA LEU A 538 -7.92 28.20 -24.70
C LEU A 538 -8.39 27.88 -26.11
N ASP A 539 -9.51 27.15 -26.26
CA ASP A 539 -10.12 26.88 -27.56
C ASP A 539 -10.58 28.19 -28.24
N ASP A 540 -11.25 29.08 -27.52
CA ASP A 540 -11.66 30.40 -28.01
C ASP A 540 -10.45 31.23 -28.44
N THR A 541 -9.34 31.18 -27.69
CA THR A 541 -8.07 31.85 -28.05
C THR A 541 -7.44 31.25 -29.31
N ILE A 542 -7.57 29.94 -29.54
CA ILE A 542 -7.10 29.29 -30.78
C ILE A 542 -7.97 29.69 -31.96
N VAL A 543 -9.29 29.71 -31.80
CA VAL A 543 -10.25 30.09 -32.84
C VAL A 543 -10.12 31.57 -33.20
N THR A 544 -10.02 32.47 -32.22
CA THR A 544 -9.89 33.92 -32.43
C THR A 544 -8.47 34.35 -32.79
N GLY A 545 -7.45 33.71 -32.23
CA GLY A 545 -6.04 33.93 -32.53
C GLY A 545 -5.64 33.50 -33.94
N ALA A 546 -6.41 32.61 -34.57
CA ALA A 546 -6.28 32.31 -36.00
C ALA A 546 -6.71 33.49 -36.90
N GLU A 547 -7.45 34.48 -36.37
CA GLU A 547 -7.99 35.61 -37.15
C GLU A 547 -7.33 36.97 -36.84
N LEU A 548 -6.69 37.18 -35.68
CA LEU A 548 -6.42 38.56 -35.19
C LEU A 548 -5.02 38.93 -34.63
N SER A 549 -3.97 38.09 -34.64
CA SER A 549 -2.62 38.61 -34.31
C SER A 549 -1.43 37.73 -34.73
N ASP A 550 -0.45 38.31 -35.42
CA ASP A 550 0.86 37.71 -35.77
C ASP A 550 1.82 37.52 -34.55
N THR A 551 1.38 37.78 -33.32
CA THR A 551 2.23 37.82 -32.10
C THR A 551 2.02 36.68 -31.11
N LEU A 552 1.01 35.83 -31.28
CA LEU A 552 0.75 34.66 -30.45
C LEU A 552 1.03 33.39 -31.26
N ASN A 553 2.04 32.61 -30.87
CA ASN A 553 2.33 31.34 -31.53
C ASN A 553 1.19 30.33 -31.26
N PRO A 554 0.36 29.96 -32.24
CA PRO A 554 -0.78 29.06 -32.03
C PRO A 554 -0.34 27.66 -31.58
N THR A 555 0.92 27.29 -31.86
CA THR A 555 1.54 26.06 -31.39
C THR A 555 1.68 26.01 -29.87
N GLN A 556 2.09 27.11 -29.22
CA GLN A 556 2.26 27.16 -27.76
C GLN A 556 0.92 27.09 -27.03
N THR A 557 -0.13 27.75 -27.55
CA THR A 557 -1.48 27.67 -26.98
C THR A 557 -2.06 26.26 -27.11
N ARG A 558 -1.76 25.57 -28.21
CA ARG A 558 -2.17 24.17 -28.41
C ARG A 558 -1.44 23.21 -27.46
N GLU A 559 -0.14 23.40 -27.24
CA GLU A 559 0.62 22.66 -26.23
C GLU A 559 0.08 22.88 -24.82
N GLN A 560 -0.30 24.12 -24.48
CA GLN A 560 -0.95 24.43 -23.20
C GLN A 560 -2.32 23.75 -23.07
N LEU A 561 -3.10 23.71 -24.15
CA LEU A 561 -4.40 23.03 -24.18
C LEU A 561 -4.23 21.53 -23.93
N ASP A 562 -3.30 20.89 -24.64
CA ASP A 562 -3.01 19.46 -24.45
C ASP A 562 -2.47 19.17 -23.05
N ALA A 563 -1.67 20.07 -22.47
CA ALA A 563 -1.21 19.97 -21.08
C ALA A 563 -2.36 20.06 -20.07
N VAL A 564 -3.30 21.00 -20.25
CA VAL A 564 -4.48 21.14 -19.37
C VAL A 564 -5.42 19.94 -19.52
N ARG A 565 -5.59 19.41 -20.74
CA ARG A 565 -6.34 18.15 -20.98
C ARG A 565 -5.69 16.97 -20.25
N ALA A 566 -4.37 16.83 -20.34
CA ALA A 566 -3.65 15.79 -19.60
C ALA A 566 -3.83 15.94 -18.08
N GLU A 567 -3.76 17.17 -17.57
CA GLU A 567 -4.01 17.46 -16.15
C GLU A 567 -5.44 17.11 -15.72
N PHE A 568 -6.45 17.40 -16.56
CA PHE A 568 -7.84 17.00 -16.32
C PHE A 568 -8.01 15.48 -16.31
N HIS A 569 -7.39 14.78 -17.27
CA HIS A 569 -7.40 13.33 -17.33
C HIS A 569 -6.79 12.68 -16.08
N ASP A 570 -5.67 13.22 -15.62
CA ASP A 570 -5.02 12.81 -14.37
C ASP A 570 -5.90 13.09 -13.14
N PHE A 571 -6.55 14.26 -13.11
CA PHE A 571 -7.48 14.63 -12.05
C PHE A 571 -8.66 13.65 -11.95
N VAL A 572 -9.34 13.37 -13.06
CA VAL A 572 -10.46 12.43 -13.11
C VAL A 572 -10.04 11.03 -12.65
N ASN A 573 -8.87 10.55 -13.09
CA ASN A 573 -8.38 9.23 -12.71
C ASN A 573 -8.04 9.13 -11.22
N LYS A 574 -7.43 10.19 -10.64
CA LYS A 574 -7.06 10.24 -9.22
C LYS A 574 -8.27 10.41 -8.30
N HIS A 575 -9.27 11.19 -8.73
CA HIS A 575 -10.39 11.64 -7.89
C HIS A 575 -11.77 11.09 -8.31
N LYS A 576 -11.82 9.99 -9.07
CA LYS A 576 -13.08 9.37 -9.54
C LYS A 576 -14.14 9.08 -8.46
N ALA A 577 -13.72 8.84 -7.21
CA ALA A 577 -14.62 8.56 -6.10
C ALA A 577 -15.21 9.84 -5.46
N ASP A 578 -14.55 10.97 -5.65
CA ASP A 578 -14.98 12.27 -5.12
C ASP A 578 -15.90 13.03 -6.11
N LEU A 579 -16.03 12.55 -7.35
CA LEU A 579 -16.82 13.20 -8.40
C LEU A 579 -18.25 12.66 -8.43
N ASP A 580 -19.24 13.53 -8.18
CA ASP A 580 -20.64 13.16 -8.33
C ASP A 580 -21.04 13.10 -9.81
N ARG A 581 -21.53 11.94 -10.24
CA ARG A 581 -21.83 11.64 -11.65
C ARG A 581 -22.80 12.64 -12.27
N LYS A 582 -23.89 12.96 -11.57
CA LYS A 582 -24.93 13.83 -12.11
C LYS A 582 -24.40 15.24 -12.34
N THR A 583 -23.72 15.80 -11.34
CA THR A 583 -23.14 17.15 -11.47
C THR A 583 -22.11 17.24 -12.59
N VAL A 584 -21.23 16.24 -12.74
CA VAL A 584 -20.22 16.25 -13.80
C VAL A 584 -20.87 16.17 -15.18
N TYR A 585 -21.89 15.31 -15.35
CA TYR A 585 -22.64 15.25 -16.61
C TYR A 585 -23.32 16.59 -16.93
N ASP A 586 -23.97 17.21 -15.94
CA ASP A 586 -24.68 18.49 -16.13
C ASP A 586 -23.71 19.63 -16.48
N VAL A 587 -22.58 19.76 -15.75
CA VAL A 587 -21.56 20.80 -15.96
C VAL A 587 -20.85 20.63 -17.30
N VAL A 588 -20.33 19.44 -17.60
CA VAL A 588 -19.56 19.25 -18.84
C VAL A 588 -20.50 19.35 -20.06
N SER A 589 -21.76 18.92 -19.92
CA SER A 589 -22.77 19.11 -20.97
C SER A 589 -23.16 20.57 -21.17
N SER A 590 -23.22 21.41 -20.12
CA SER A 590 -23.53 22.84 -20.28
C SER A 590 -22.42 23.59 -20.99
N HIS A 591 -21.17 23.14 -20.83
CA HIS A 591 -20.00 23.67 -21.55
C HIS A 591 -19.86 23.14 -22.98
N GLY A 592 -20.66 22.15 -23.40
CA GLY A 592 -20.62 21.58 -24.75
C GLY A 592 -19.39 20.69 -25.05
N ARG A 593 -18.74 20.15 -24.01
CA ARG A 593 -17.44 19.46 -24.12
C ARG A 593 -17.61 17.94 -24.19
N GLU A 594 -17.96 17.45 -25.37
CA GLU A 594 -18.29 16.03 -25.57
C GLU A 594 -17.10 15.08 -25.41
N GLU A 595 -15.89 15.48 -25.80
CA GLU A 595 -14.70 14.63 -25.71
C GLU A 595 -14.32 14.36 -24.25
N GLU A 596 -14.27 15.41 -23.43
CA GLU A 596 -14.00 15.30 -22.00
C GLU A 596 -15.12 14.56 -21.26
N LEU A 597 -16.38 14.70 -21.71
CA LEU A 597 -17.52 13.95 -21.18
C LEU A 597 -17.40 12.45 -21.43
N LEU A 598 -17.03 12.06 -22.66
CA LEU A 598 -16.78 10.67 -23.01
C LEU A 598 -15.58 10.10 -22.26
N TYR A 599 -14.54 10.90 -22.05
CA TYR A 599 -13.41 10.48 -21.24
C TYR A 599 -13.82 10.20 -19.80
N TYR A 600 -14.58 11.12 -19.17
CA TYR A 600 -15.12 10.92 -17.82
C TYR A 600 -15.98 9.65 -17.72
N ALA A 601 -16.92 9.46 -18.66
CA ALA A 601 -17.79 8.30 -18.68
C ALA A 601 -17.00 6.97 -18.82
N ASN A 602 -15.94 6.97 -19.64
CA ASN A 602 -15.03 5.82 -19.74
C ASN A 602 -14.22 5.60 -18.45
N ALA A 603 -13.74 6.67 -17.79
CA ALA A 603 -12.95 6.57 -16.56
C ALA A 603 -13.76 6.08 -15.35
N VAL A 604 -15.04 6.45 -15.28
CA VAL A 604 -15.99 5.99 -14.25
C VAL A 604 -16.57 4.60 -14.58
N ASN A 605 -16.26 4.06 -15.77
CA ASN A 605 -16.82 2.83 -16.31
C ASN A 605 -18.35 2.88 -16.46
N ASP A 606 -18.91 4.05 -16.78
CA ASP A 606 -20.32 4.20 -17.11
C ASP A 606 -20.57 3.82 -18.57
N TYR A 607 -20.48 2.52 -18.84
CA TYR A 607 -20.64 1.99 -20.18
C TYR A 607 -22.06 2.17 -20.73
N ASN A 608 -23.07 2.30 -19.87
CA ASN A 608 -24.45 2.56 -20.28
C ASN A 608 -24.56 3.91 -20.99
N TYR A 609 -23.99 4.95 -20.38
CA TYR A 609 -23.96 6.27 -21.00
C TYR A 609 -23.17 6.24 -22.31
N VAL A 610 -21.95 5.69 -22.30
CA VAL A 610 -21.08 5.62 -23.49
C VAL A 610 -21.74 4.84 -24.64
N LEU A 611 -22.39 3.71 -24.36
CA LEU A 611 -23.11 2.93 -25.37
C LEU A 611 -24.33 3.69 -25.91
N SER A 612 -25.11 4.34 -25.04
CA SER A 612 -26.23 5.17 -25.48
C SER A 612 -25.76 6.29 -26.41
N TYR A 613 -24.63 6.91 -26.11
CA TYR A 613 -24.04 7.97 -26.90
C TYR A 613 -23.61 7.49 -28.29
N TRP A 614 -22.87 6.37 -28.37
CA TRP A 614 -22.42 5.83 -29.66
C TRP A 614 -23.57 5.28 -30.51
N VAL A 615 -24.56 4.66 -29.88
CA VAL A 615 -25.77 4.14 -30.55
C VAL A 615 -26.61 5.29 -31.12
N GLN A 616 -26.78 6.39 -30.39
CA GLN A 616 -27.51 7.56 -30.88
C GLN A 616 -26.82 8.24 -32.08
N ARG A 617 -25.50 8.11 -32.20
CA ARG A 617 -24.71 8.62 -33.34
C ARG A 617 -24.47 7.58 -34.44
N GLU A 618 -25.11 6.43 -34.37
CA GLU A 618 -25.00 5.32 -35.33
C GLU A 618 -23.56 4.81 -35.54
N ARG A 619 -22.66 5.05 -34.56
CA ARG A 619 -21.27 4.58 -34.60
C ARG A 619 -21.17 3.17 -34.00
N TRP A 620 -21.67 2.18 -34.74
CA TRP A 620 -21.78 0.79 -34.32
C TRP A 620 -20.43 0.16 -33.93
N SER A 621 -19.36 0.46 -34.67
CA SER A 621 -18.03 -0.11 -34.43
C SER A 621 -17.43 0.30 -33.07
N GLU A 622 -17.58 1.57 -32.67
CA GLU A 622 -17.13 2.04 -31.36
C GLU A 622 -18.01 1.49 -30.24
N ALA A 623 -19.33 1.43 -30.44
CA ALA A 623 -20.25 0.79 -29.50
C ALA A 623 -19.86 -0.67 -29.25
N LEU A 624 -19.51 -1.43 -30.29
CA LEU A 624 -19.06 -2.82 -30.17
C LEU A 624 -17.70 -2.94 -29.47
N LYS A 625 -16.77 -1.99 -29.65
CA LYS A 625 -15.50 -1.97 -28.87
C LYS A 625 -15.75 -1.76 -27.38
N VAL A 626 -16.71 -0.90 -27.02
CA VAL A 626 -17.11 -0.68 -25.63
C VAL A 626 -17.78 -1.94 -25.08
N LEU A 627 -18.67 -2.56 -25.86
CA LEU A 627 -19.36 -3.79 -25.49
C LEU A 627 -18.41 -4.96 -25.25
N LYS A 628 -17.30 -5.07 -25.99
CA LYS A 628 -16.25 -6.09 -25.77
C LYS A 628 -15.63 -6.03 -24.38
N ARG A 629 -15.58 -4.84 -23.75
CA ARG A 629 -15.03 -4.64 -22.40
C ARG A 629 -16.07 -4.87 -21.31
N GLN A 630 -17.35 -4.88 -21.67
CA GLN A 630 -18.44 -4.95 -20.72
C GLN A 630 -18.76 -6.38 -20.32
N THR A 631 -19.14 -6.55 -19.06
CA THR A 631 -19.58 -7.84 -18.50
C THR A 631 -21.03 -7.82 -18.01
N ASP A 632 -21.67 -6.66 -17.86
CA ASP A 632 -23.05 -6.60 -17.38
C ASP A 632 -24.06 -7.13 -18.42
N ALA A 633 -24.79 -8.19 -18.06
CA ALA A 633 -25.76 -8.89 -18.91
C ALA A 633 -26.94 -8.00 -19.35
N GLU A 634 -27.40 -7.08 -18.50
CA GLU A 634 -28.55 -6.20 -18.80
C GLU A 634 -28.27 -5.28 -20.00
N VAL A 635 -27.03 -4.82 -20.11
CA VAL A 635 -26.57 -3.97 -21.21
C VAL A 635 -26.67 -4.72 -22.54
N PHE A 636 -26.27 -6.00 -22.55
CA PHE A 636 -26.40 -6.83 -23.74
C PHE A 636 -27.86 -6.97 -24.16
N TYR A 637 -28.80 -7.18 -23.22
CA TYR A 637 -30.22 -7.30 -23.56
C TYR A 637 -30.78 -6.01 -24.17
N ARG A 638 -30.51 -4.85 -23.56
CA ARG A 638 -31.04 -3.55 -24.01
C ARG A 638 -30.57 -3.16 -25.42
N TYR A 639 -29.30 -3.37 -25.73
CA TYR A 639 -28.72 -2.96 -27.01
C TYR A 639 -28.72 -4.07 -28.07
N SER A 640 -29.05 -5.31 -27.71
CA SER A 640 -29.05 -6.45 -28.63
C SER A 640 -29.99 -6.27 -29.83
N SER A 641 -31.20 -5.73 -29.66
CA SER A 641 -32.14 -5.53 -30.77
C SER A 641 -31.59 -4.59 -31.84
N VAL A 642 -31.03 -3.46 -31.41
CA VAL A 642 -30.45 -2.44 -32.30
C VAL A 642 -29.18 -2.97 -32.97
N LEU A 643 -28.26 -3.54 -32.19
CA LEU A 643 -26.98 -4.02 -32.70
C LEU A 643 -27.12 -5.27 -33.58
N MET A 644 -28.08 -6.16 -33.30
CA MET A 644 -28.36 -7.31 -34.17
C MET A 644 -28.91 -6.86 -35.52
N THR A 645 -29.66 -5.75 -35.58
CA THR A 645 -30.23 -5.26 -36.85
C THR A 645 -29.15 -4.67 -37.77
N HIS A 646 -28.19 -3.91 -37.20
CA HIS A 646 -27.20 -3.18 -37.99
C HIS A 646 -25.80 -3.84 -38.05
N ALA A 647 -25.43 -4.64 -37.06
CA ALA A 647 -24.09 -5.24 -36.92
C ALA A 647 -24.12 -6.67 -36.32
N ALA A 648 -24.97 -7.53 -36.88
CA ALA A 648 -25.24 -8.89 -36.38
C ALA A 648 -23.99 -9.77 -36.20
N THR A 649 -23.07 -9.78 -37.17
CA THR A 649 -21.92 -10.70 -37.17
C THR A 649 -20.97 -10.42 -36.01
N GLU A 650 -20.54 -9.17 -35.85
CA GLU A 650 -19.65 -8.78 -34.76
C GLU A 650 -20.34 -8.91 -33.39
N MET A 651 -21.64 -8.61 -33.32
CA MET A 651 -22.42 -8.76 -32.09
C MET A 651 -22.49 -10.22 -31.64
N VAL A 652 -22.80 -11.15 -32.55
CA VAL A 652 -22.85 -12.58 -32.22
C VAL A 652 -21.48 -13.12 -31.83
N GLU A 653 -20.40 -12.66 -32.46
CA GLU A 653 -19.04 -13.04 -32.03
C GLU A 653 -18.71 -12.56 -30.61
N ILE A 654 -19.19 -11.38 -30.21
CA ILE A 654 -19.04 -10.90 -28.83
C ILE A 654 -19.89 -11.76 -27.88
N LEU A 655 -21.15 -12.03 -28.23
CA LEU A 655 -22.05 -12.85 -27.42
C LEU A 655 -21.53 -14.29 -27.23
N MET A 656 -20.92 -14.89 -28.25
CA MET A 656 -20.32 -16.23 -28.16
C MET A 656 -19.07 -16.29 -27.27
N ARG A 657 -18.42 -15.15 -26.98
CA ARG A 657 -17.28 -15.08 -26.05
C ARG A 657 -17.71 -14.88 -24.61
N GLN A 658 -18.94 -14.39 -24.38
CA GLN A 658 -19.46 -14.07 -23.05
C GLN A 658 -20.32 -15.21 -22.52
N GLY A 659 -19.93 -15.78 -21.37
CA GLY A 659 -20.61 -16.93 -20.77
C GLY A 659 -21.75 -16.58 -19.79
N ASN A 660 -21.99 -15.30 -19.52
CA ASN A 660 -22.90 -14.85 -18.46
C ASN A 660 -24.26 -14.31 -18.97
N VAL A 661 -24.51 -14.40 -20.28
CA VAL A 661 -25.72 -13.90 -20.91
C VAL A 661 -26.73 -15.04 -21.06
N ASN A 662 -27.95 -14.85 -20.55
CA ASN A 662 -29.03 -15.83 -20.66
C ASN A 662 -29.61 -15.79 -22.08
N PRO A 663 -29.55 -16.90 -22.84
CA PRO A 663 -30.02 -16.92 -24.23
C PRO A 663 -31.51 -16.56 -24.37
N ARG A 664 -32.33 -16.85 -23.35
CA ARG A 664 -33.78 -16.56 -23.34
C ARG A 664 -34.11 -15.08 -23.55
N ASN A 665 -33.37 -14.19 -22.91
CA ASN A 665 -33.63 -12.75 -22.97
C ASN A 665 -33.18 -12.12 -24.30
N LEU A 666 -32.35 -12.83 -25.07
CA LEU A 666 -31.91 -12.42 -26.40
C LEU A 666 -32.88 -12.86 -27.51
N ILE A 667 -33.81 -13.78 -27.23
CA ILE A 667 -34.78 -14.30 -28.21
C ILE A 667 -35.51 -13.18 -28.97
N PRO A 668 -36.03 -12.11 -28.32
CA PRO A 668 -36.71 -11.03 -29.04
C PRO A 668 -35.83 -10.34 -30.08
N ALA A 669 -34.55 -10.09 -29.76
CA ALA A 669 -33.60 -9.48 -30.68
C ALA A 669 -33.26 -10.42 -31.85
N MET A 670 -33.15 -11.72 -31.58
CA MET A 670 -32.87 -12.74 -32.59
C MET A 670 -34.05 -12.91 -33.56
N LEU A 671 -35.28 -12.90 -33.05
CA LEU A 671 -36.49 -12.97 -33.88
C LEU A 671 -36.67 -11.71 -34.71
N GLU A 672 -36.42 -10.52 -34.16
CA GLU A 672 -36.51 -9.28 -34.93
C GLU A 672 -35.47 -9.25 -36.06
N TYR A 673 -34.25 -9.72 -35.81
CA TYR A 673 -33.24 -9.90 -36.87
C TYR A 673 -33.71 -10.89 -37.95
N ASP A 674 -34.26 -12.04 -37.55
CA ASP A 674 -34.71 -13.09 -38.49
C ASP A 674 -35.84 -12.60 -39.40
N ARG A 675 -36.77 -11.79 -38.88
CA ARG A 675 -37.87 -11.19 -39.67
C ARG A 675 -37.37 -10.34 -40.84
N HIS A 676 -36.22 -9.69 -40.69
CA HIS A 676 -35.62 -8.84 -41.72
C HIS A 676 -34.58 -9.61 -42.58
N TYR A 677 -34.13 -10.77 -42.13
CA TYR A 677 -33.12 -11.57 -42.82
C TYR A 677 -33.74 -12.45 -43.92
N LYS A 678 -33.23 -12.31 -45.16
CA LYS A 678 -33.70 -13.09 -46.34
C LYS A 678 -32.59 -13.93 -47.01
N GLY A 679 -31.45 -14.08 -46.34
CA GLY A 679 -30.31 -14.83 -46.87
C GLY A 679 -30.39 -16.34 -46.60
N PRO A 680 -29.37 -17.11 -47.00
CA PRO A 680 -29.30 -18.55 -46.73
C PRO A 680 -29.21 -18.86 -45.23
N LEU A 681 -29.86 -19.94 -44.79
CA LEU A 681 -29.85 -20.44 -43.40
C LEU A 681 -28.44 -20.50 -42.77
N ALA A 682 -27.42 -20.90 -43.54
CA ALA A 682 -26.05 -21.03 -43.04
C ALA A 682 -25.39 -19.70 -42.63
N GLN A 683 -25.86 -18.58 -43.17
CA GLN A 683 -25.32 -17.24 -42.90
C GLN A 683 -26.14 -16.49 -41.84
N ASN A 684 -27.25 -17.07 -41.37
CA ASN A 684 -28.11 -16.48 -40.36
C ASN A 684 -27.40 -16.47 -38.99
N GLN A 685 -27.09 -15.28 -38.49
CA GLN A 685 -26.34 -15.13 -37.25
C GLN A 685 -27.16 -15.51 -36.01
N ALA A 686 -28.50 -15.42 -36.06
CA ALA A 686 -29.36 -15.89 -34.97
C ALA A 686 -29.26 -17.41 -34.81
N ILE A 687 -29.25 -18.15 -35.92
CA ILE A 687 -29.07 -19.62 -35.91
C ILE A 687 -27.69 -19.97 -35.36
N ARG A 688 -26.63 -19.29 -35.81
CA ARG A 688 -25.25 -19.50 -35.33
C ARG A 688 -25.15 -19.36 -33.81
N TYR A 689 -25.77 -18.32 -33.24
CA TYR A 689 -25.78 -18.12 -31.78
C TYR A 689 -26.61 -19.17 -31.05
N LEU A 690 -27.81 -19.49 -31.54
CA LEU A 690 -28.69 -20.49 -30.91
C LEU A 690 -28.07 -21.90 -30.95
N GLN A 691 -27.41 -22.28 -32.05
CA GLN A 691 -26.65 -23.53 -32.13
C GLN A 691 -25.48 -23.55 -31.14
N TYR A 692 -24.77 -22.43 -30.97
CA TYR A 692 -23.75 -22.30 -29.94
C TYR A 692 -24.35 -22.48 -28.53
N ALA A 693 -25.52 -21.88 -28.27
CA ALA A 693 -26.22 -22.01 -26.99
C ALA A 693 -26.66 -23.45 -26.69
N VAL A 694 -27.03 -24.22 -27.72
CA VAL A 694 -27.40 -25.63 -27.58
C VAL A 694 -26.16 -26.52 -27.41
N ASN A 695 -25.16 -26.38 -28.29
CA ASN A 695 -24.05 -27.34 -28.38
C ASN A 695 -22.91 -27.06 -27.39
N GLN A 696 -22.58 -25.79 -27.13
CA GLN A 696 -21.43 -25.41 -26.29
C GLN A 696 -21.86 -25.01 -24.88
N LEU A 697 -22.95 -24.22 -24.75
CA LEU A 697 -23.49 -23.83 -23.44
C LEU A 697 -24.38 -24.91 -22.82
N GLY A 698 -24.83 -25.90 -23.60
CA GLY A 698 -25.63 -27.03 -23.11
C GLY A 698 -27.01 -26.63 -22.57
N SER A 699 -27.60 -25.55 -23.10
CA SER A 699 -28.89 -25.02 -22.62
C SER A 699 -29.97 -26.12 -22.53
N THR A 700 -30.81 -26.04 -21.50
CA THR A 700 -31.97 -26.92 -21.29
C THR A 700 -33.29 -26.15 -21.42
N ASP A 701 -33.23 -24.86 -21.76
CA ASP A 701 -34.42 -24.00 -21.80
C ASP A 701 -35.24 -24.24 -23.08
N ALA A 702 -36.47 -24.72 -22.90
CA ALA A 702 -37.40 -24.99 -23.98
C ALA A 702 -37.67 -23.77 -24.87
N ALA A 703 -37.61 -22.55 -24.34
CA ALA A 703 -37.79 -21.35 -25.16
C ALA A 703 -36.72 -21.20 -26.24
N VAL A 704 -35.46 -21.54 -25.92
CA VAL A 704 -34.31 -21.45 -26.85
C VAL A 704 -34.46 -22.49 -27.95
N HIS A 705 -34.76 -23.73 -27.56
CA HIS A 705 -34.97 -24.82 -28.49
C HIS A 705 -36.20 -24.58 -29.39
N ASN A 706 -37.30 -24.09 -28.84
CA ASN A 706 -38.50 -23.71 -29.59
C ASN A 706 -38.24 -22.58 -30.58
N THR A 707 -37.41 -21.59 -30.20
CA THR A 707 -37.02 -20.49 -31.10
C THR A 707 -36.18 -21.01 -32.27
N LEU A 708 -35.24 -21.91 -31.99
CA LEU A 708 -34.40 -22.52 -33.03
C LEU A 708 -35.25 -23.35 -34.01
N VAL A 709 -36.15 -24.19 -33.48
CA VAL A 709 -37.14 -24.92 -34.29
C VAL A 709 -38.01 -23.95 -35.09
N SER A 710 -38.38 -22.82 -34.48
CA SER A 710 -39.20 -21.80 -35.13
C SER A 710 -38.52 -21.23 -36.36
N ILE A 711 -37.28 -20.79 -36.23
CA ILE A 711 -36.50 -20.19 -37.32
C ILE A 711 -36.26 -21.22 -38.45
N TYR A 712 -35.96 -22.47 -38.11
CA TYR A 712 -35.80 -23.52 -39.11
C TYR A 712 -37.09 -23.85 -39.85
N ALA A 713 -38.20 -24.00 -39.13
CA ALA A 713 -39.49 -24.36 -39.72
C ALA A 713 -40.07 -23.22 -40.57
N SER A 714 -39.90 -21.96 -40.15
CA SER A 714 -40.42 -20.77 -40.86
C SER A 714 -39.59 -20.35 -42.07
N HIS A 715 -38.39 -20.90 -42.26
CA HIS A 715 -37.55 -20.51 -43.38
C HIS A 715 -38.19 -20.92 -44.73
N PRO A 716 -38.10 -20.12 -45.81
CA PRO A 716 -38.76 -20.43 -47.09
C PRO A 716 -38.21 -21.65 -47.88
N SER A 717 -37.05 -22.19 -47.52
CA SER A 717 -36.39 -23.29 -48.27
C SER A 717 -37.08 -24.63 -48.04
N ARG A 718 -37.26 -25.47 -49.06
CA ARG A 718 -37.82 -26.83 -48.91
C ARG A 718 -36.91 -27.84 -48.21
N ASP A 719 -35.62 -27.55 -48.08
CA ASP A 719 -34.66 -28.45 -47.43
C ASP A 719 -34.91 -28.56 -45.92
N GLU A 720 -35.17 -29.78 -45.44
CA GLU A 720 -35.42 -30.10 -44.03
C GLU A 720 -34.18 -30.66 -43.30
N SER A 721 -33.06 -30.83 -44.00
CA SER A 721 -31.87 -31.53 -43.48
C SER A 721 -31.28 -30.89 -42.21
N ALA A 722 -31.28 -29.56 -42.11
CA ALA A 722 -30.78 -28.84 -40.93
C ALA A 722 -31.72 -28.98 -39.72
N LEU A 723 -33.04 -29.00 -39.95
CA LEU A 723 -34.03 -29.21 -38.90
C LEU A 723 -34.01 -30.66 -38.42
N LEU A 724 -33.93 -31.61 -39.35
CA LEU A 724 -33.84 -33.04 -39.05
C LEU A 724 -32.59 -33.38 -38.26
N SER A 725 -31.41 -32.90 -38.69
CA SER A 725 -30.17 -33.15 -37.94
C SER A 725 -30.22 -32.57 -36.53
N TYR A 726 -30.88 -31.43 -36.33
CA TYR A 726 -31.13 -30.90 -35.01
C TYR A 726 -32.12 -31.77 -34.20
N LEU A 727 -33.24 -32.18 -34.78
CA LEU A 727 -34.24 -33.03 -34.10
C LEU A 727 -33.68 -34.40 -33.73
N GLU A 728 -32.84 -35.01 -34.58
CA GLU A 728 -32.15 -36.28 -34.32
C GLU A 728 -31.07 -36.14 -33.23
N SER A 729 -30.46 -34.96 -33.10
CA SER A 729 -29.50 -34.67 -32.02
C SER A 729 -30.16 -34.57 -30.64
N GLN A 730 -31.48 -34.30 -30.60
CA GLN A 730 -32.25 -34.31 -29.37
C GLN A 730 -32.70 -35.76 -29.12
N GLY A 731 -32.18 -36.39 -28.06
CA GLY A 731 -32.50 -37.78 -27.70
C GLY A 731 -33.96 -37.99 -27.27
N ASP A 732 -34.21 -39.09 -26.56
CA ASP A 732 -35.57 -39.53 -26.18
C ASP A 732 -36.36 -38.52 -25.32
N GLU A 733 -35.66 -37.64 -24.58
CA GLU A 733 -36.27 -36.51 -23.88
C GLU A 733 -35.98 -35.19 -24.64
N PRO A 734 -36.88 -34.74 -25.54
CA PRO A 734 -36.68 -33.50 -26.26
C PRO A 734 -36.78 -32.31 -25.30
N LYS A 735 -35.79 -31.42 -25.38
CA LYS A 735 -35.77 -30.17 -24.60
C LYS A 735 -36.67 -29.08 -25.19
N PHE A 736 -37.30 -29.32 -26.33
CA PHE A 736 -38.29 -28.43 -26.96
C PHE A 736 -39.72 -28.94 -26.67
N ASP A 737 -40.71 -28.07 -26.84
CA ASP A 737 -42.12 -28.44 -26.77
C ASP A 737 -42.54 -29.14 -28.08
N PRO A 738 -42.83 -30.46 -28.04
CA PRO A 738 -43.14 -31.23 -29.24
C PRO A 738 -44.48 -30.80 -29.86
N ASP A 739 -45.47 -30.38 -29.06
CA ASP A 739 -46.77 -29.93 -29.57
C ASP A 739 -46.65 -28.56 -30.28
N PHE A 740 -45.77 -27.69 -29.77
CA PHE A 740 -45.43 -26.44 -30.45
C PHE A 740 -44.70 -26.69 -31.77
N ALA A 741 -43.64 -27.51 -31.74
CA ALA A 741 -42.85 -27.84 -32.93
C ALA A 741 -43.71 -28.48 -34.02
N LEU A 742 -44.62 -29.38 -33.65
CA LEU A 742 -45.52 -30.08 -34.55
C LEU A 742 -46.51 -29.14 -35.24
N ARG A 743 -47.15 -28.24 -34.48
CA ARG A 743 -48.05 -27.22 -35.06
C ARG A 743 -47.34 -26.38 -36.11
N LEU A 744 -46.12 -25.96 -35.83
CA LEU A 744 -45.36 -25.10 -36.73
C LEU A 744 -44.84 -25.83 -37.96
N CYS A 745 -44.41 -27.09 -37.79
CA CYS A 745 -43.98 -27.94 -38.90
C CYS A 745 -45.16 -28.26 -39.83
N ILE A 746 -46.37 -28.49 -39.30
CA ILE A 746 -47.59 -28.66 -40.11
C ILE A 746 -47.94 -27.37 -40.87
N GLN A 747 -47.89 -26.21 -40.20
CA GLN A 747 -48.16 -24.91 -40.83
C GLN A 747 -47.23 -24.62 -42.01
N ASN A 748 -45.95 -25.01 -41.90
CA ASN A 748 -44.93 -24.78 -42.93
C ASN A 748 -44.69 -26.01 -43.84
N HIS A 749 -45.57 -27.01 -43.80
CA HIS A 749 -45.52 -28.23 -44.63
C HIS A 749 -44.20 -29.04 -44.53
N ARG A 750 -43.65 -29.21 -43.31
CA ARG A 750 -42.41 -29.95 -43.03
C ARG A 750 -42.66 -31.43 -42.68
N VAL A 751 -42.78 -32.28 -43.68
CA VAL A 751 -43.33 -33.63 -43.54
C VAL A 751 -42.37 -34.58 -42.81
N LEU A 752 -41.09 -34.58 -43.18
CA LEU A 752 -40.09 -35.49 -42.60
C LEU A 752 -39.87 -35.17 -41.12
N SER A 753 -39.78 -33.88 -40.82
CA SER A 753 -39.63 -33.37 -39.45
C SER A 753 -40.86 -33.66 -38.58
N CYS A 754 -42.08 -33.53 -39.12
CA CYS A 754 -43.31 -33.92 -38.42
C CYS A 754 -43.35 -35.41 -38.09
N ALA A 755 -42.97 -36.27 -39.05
CA ALA A 755 -42.96 -37.71 -38.86
C ALA A 755 -41.96 -38.13 -37.76
N HIS A 756 -40.80 -37.48 -37.69
CA HIS A 756 -39.83 -37.66 -36.62
C HIS A 756 -40.39 -37.25 -35.25
N ILE A 757 -41.02 -36.07 -35.14
CA ILE A 757 -41.62 -35.59 -33.88
C ILE A 757 -42.71 -36.55 -33.38
N TYR A 758 -43.64 -36.97 -34.24
CA TYR A 758 -44.66 -37.96 -33.85
C TYR A 758 -44.06 -39.28 -33.38
N THR A 759 -42.94 -39.69 -33.98
CA THR A 759 -42.21 -40.89 -33.57
C THR A 759 -41.59 -40.72 -32.19
N SER A 760 -40.98 -39.56 -31.89
CA SER A 760 -40.44 -39.23 -30.56
C SER A 760 -41.52 -39.16 -29.48
N MET A 761 -42.75 -38.73 -29.82
CA MET A 761 -43.89 -38.72 -28.90
C MET A 761 -44.51 -40.11 -28.67
N GLY A 762 -43.99 -41.16 -29.33
CA GLY A 762 -44.58 -42.50 -29.29
C GLY A 762 -45.91 -42.64 -30.05
N GLN A 763 -46.31 -41.62 -30.82
CA GLN A 763 -47.54 -41.60 -31.61
C GLN A 763 -47.33 -42.18 -33.02
N TYR A 764 -46.82 -43.41 -33.09
CA TYR A 764 -46.45 -44.08 -34.33
C TYR A 764 -47.60 -44.17 -35.36
N VAL A 765 -48.85 -44.32 -34.91
CA VAL A 765 -50.02 -44.43 -35.81
C VAL A 765 -50.23 -43.12 -36.58
N GLN A 766 -50.07 -41.98 -35.90
CA GLN A 766 -50.22 -40.66 -36.52
C GLN A 766 -49.02 -40.34 -37.41
N ALA A 767 -47.81 -40.71 -36.98
CA ALA A 767 -46.59 -40.59 -37.78
C ALA A 767 -46.69 -41.33 -39.13
N VAL A 768 -47.12 -42.60 -39.10
CA VAL A 768 -47.31 -43.43 -40.30
C VAL A 768 -48.42 -42.87 -41.18
N ASN A 769 -49.57 -42.48 -40.60
CA ASN A 769 -50.65 -41.88 -41.39
C ASN A 769 -50.23 -40.58 -42.08
N LEU A 770 -49.43 -39.74 -41.42
CA LEU A 770 -48.92 -38.50 -42.01
C LEU A 770 -47.94 -38.82 -43.16
N ALA A 771 -46.97 -39.71 -42.94
CA ALA A 771 -46.03 -40.14 -43.98
C ALA A 771 -46.77 -40.74 -45.20
N LEU A 772 -47.78 -41.59 -44.98
CA LEU A 772 -48.60 -42.20 -46.03
C LEU A 772 -49.55 -41.20 -46.73
N SER A 773 -49.87 -40.06 -46.09
CA SER A 773 -50.67 -38.99 -46.69
C SER A 773 -49.87 -38.12 -47.67
N HIS A 774 -48.54 -38.10 -47.50
CA HIS A 774 -47.57 -37.39 -48.34
C HIS A 774 -46.74 -38.33 -49.24
N ASP A 775 -47.20 -39.58 -49.40
CA ASP A 775 -46.62 -40.63 -50.26
C ASP A 775 -45.19 -41.11 -49.90
N GLU A 776 -44.71 -40.86 -48.68
CA GLU A 776 -43.41 -41.32 -48.16
C GLU A 776 -43.49 -42.72 -47.55
N VAL A 777 -43.59 -43.75 -48.41
CA VAL A 777 -43.76 -45.17 -47.99
C VAL A 777 -42.52 -45.73 -47.28
N GLU A 778 -41.32 -45.32 -47.70
CA GLU A 778 -40.06 -45.79 -47.10
C GLU A 778 -39.90 -45.29 -45.67
N LEU A 779 -40.20 -44.01 -45.41
CA LEU A 779 -40.20 -43.45 -44.06
C LEU A 779 -41.25 -44.12 -43.17
N ALA A 780 -42.45 -44.38 -43.72
CA ALA A 780 -43.50 -45.10 -43.00
C ALA A 780 -43.06 -46.52 -42.59
N SER A 781 -42.26 -47.19 -43.41
CA SER A 781 -41.71 -48.52 -43.10
C SER A 781 -40.70 -48.49 -41.95
N ILE A 782 -39.81 -47.49 -41.94
CA ILE A 782 -38.81 -47.30 -40.88
C ILE A 782 -39.51 -46.99 -39.55
N ILE A 783 -40.55 -46.16 -39.56
CA ILE A 783 -41.33 -45.81 -38.37
C ILE A 783 -42.11 -47.02 -37.85
N ALA A 784 -42.63 -47.87 -38.74
CA ALA A 784 -43.37 -49.08 -38.37
C ALA A 784 -42.50 -50.14 -37.65
N ASP A 785 -41.19 -50.15 -37.86
CA ASP A 785 -40.25 -51.08 -37.21
C ASP A 785 -39.68 -50.60 -35.87
N ARG A 786 -39.69 -49.30 -35.59
CA ARG A 786 -39.20 -48.74 -34.32
C ARG A 786 -39.85 -49.32 -33.04
N PRO A 787 -41.17 -49.59 -32.97
CA PRO A 787 -41.80 -50.13 -31.75
C PRO A 787 -41.53 -51.64 -31.57
N MET A 788 -40.29 -52.02 -31.28
CA MET A 788 -39.88 -53.42 -31.02
C MET A 788 -40.53 -54.02 -29.76
N SER A 789 -40.82 -53.19 -28.75
CA SER A 789 -41.38 -53.63 -27.46
C SER A 789 -42.87 -53.99 -27.51
N ASN A 790 -43.60 -53.54 -28.54
CA ASN A 790 -45.05 -53.75 -28.67
C ASN A 790 -45.40 -54.46 -29.98
N PRO A 791 -45.32 -55.81 -30.01
CA PRO A 791 -45.76 -56.63 -31.13
C PRO A 791 -47.17 -56.30 -31.69
N PRO A 792 -48.22 -56.05 -30.87
CA PRO A 792 -49.55 -55.77 -31.42
C PRO A 792 -49.64 -54.40 -32.11
N LEU A 793 -48.88 -53.41 -31.62
CA LEU A 793 -48.84 -52.08 -32.23
C LEU A 793 -48.07 -52.13 -33.56
N ARG A 794 -46.93 -52.82 -33.59
CA ARG A 794 -46.15 -53.07 -34.81
C ARG A 794 -47.00 -53.75 -35.88
N LYS A 795 -47.75 -54.80 -35.51
CA LYS A 795 -48.71 -55.46 -36.40
C LYS A 795 -49.75 -54.47 -36.98
N LYS A 796 -50.32 -53.61 -36.14
CA LYS A 796 -51.31 -52.60 -36.58
C LYS A 796 -50.72 -51.55 -37.54
N LEU A 797 -49.49 -51.09 -37.29
CA LEU A 797 -48.79 -50.12 -38.15
C LEU A 797 -48.43 -50.72 -39.50
N TRP A 798 -47.88 -51.94 -39.49
CA TRP A 798 -47.56 -52.66 -40.71
C TRP A 798 -48.80 -53.02 -41.53
N LEU A 799 -49.94 -53.31 -40.91
CA LEU A 799 -51.22 -53.43 -41.61
C LEU A 799 -51.65 -52.11 -42.28
N ALA A 800 -51.41 -50.96 -41.64
CA ALA A 800 -51.73 -49.65 -42.22
C ALA A 800 -50.82 -49.32 -43.43
N VAL A 801 -49.52 -49.62 -43.33
CA VAL A 801 -48.57 -49.50 -44.45
C VAL A 801 -48.94 -50.47 -45.58
N ALA A 802 -49.19 -51.75 -45.27
CA ALA A 802 -49.59 -52.76 -46.25
C ALA A 802 -50.89 -52.39 -46.96
N LYS A 803 -51.90 -51.88 -46.24
CA LYS A 803 -53.15 -51.38 -46.84
C LYS A 803 -52.89 -50.28 -47.87
N LYS A 804 -52.03 -49.31 -47.55
CA LYS A 804 -51.70 -48.21 -48.48
C LYS A 804 -50.91 -48.72 -49.69
N VAL A 805 -49.90 -49.57 -49.47
CA VAL A 805 -49.07 -50.18 -50.54
C VAL A 805 -49.93 -51.02 -51.51
N ILE A 806 -50.82 -51.87 -50.97
CA ILE A 806 -51.76 -52.69 -51.76
C ILE A 806 -52.76 -51.80 -52.52
N SER A 807 -53.24 -50.71 -51.91
CA SER A 807 -54.16 -49.77 -52.58
C SER A 807 -53.50 -48.92 -53.69
N GLN A 808 -52.24 -48.49 -53.50
CA GLN A 808 -51.51 -47.67 -54.48
C GLN A 808 -51.00 -48.50 -55.66
N GLN A 809 -50.68 -49.78 -55.45
CA GLN A 809 -50.13 -50.67 -56.48
C GLN A 809 -51.18 -51.65 -57.04
N SER A 810 -52.35 -51.15 -57.45
CA SER A 810 -53.42 -51.95 -58.08
C SER A 810 -53.07 -52.58 -59.44
N GLY A 811 -51.78 -52.59 -59.85
CA GLY A 811 -51.29 -53.19 -61.09
C GLY A 811 -49.81 -53.64 -61.06
N GLY A 812 -49.15 -53.66 -59.90
CA GLY A 812 -47.77 -54.12 -59.73
C GLY A 812 -47.70 -55.49 -59.04
N SER A 813 -46.66 -56.28 -59.33
CA SER A 813 -46.54 -57.68 -58.88
C SER A 813 -46.79 -57.84 -57.38
N ILE A 814 -47.80 -58.62 -57.00
CA ILE A 814 -48.12 -59.01 -55.61
C ILE A 814 -46.87 -59.55 -54.87
N LYS A 815 -45.90 -60.08 -55.61
CA LYS A 815 -44.57 -60.50 -55.13
C LYS A 815 -43.77 -59.40 -54.43
N THR A 816 -43.81 -58.13 -54.87
CA THR A 816 -43.09 -57.04 -54.20
C THR A 816 -43.76 -56.66 -52.88
N ALA A 817 -45.09 -56.79 -52.78
CA ALA A 817 -45.81 -56.63 -51.52
C ALA A 817 -45.52 -57.79 -50.56
N ILE A 818 -45.46 -59.04 -51.05
CA ILE A 818 -45.05 -60.23 -50.28
C ILE A 818 -43.59 -60.11 -49.81
N GLU A 819 -42.68 -59.61 -50.65
CA GLU A 819 -41.29 -59.36 -50.28
C GLU A 819 -41.14 -58.24 -49.24
N PHE A 820 -41.99 -57.20 -49.31
CA PHE A 820 -42.09 -56.17 -48.29
C PHE A 820 -42.65 -56.71 -46.96
N LEU A 821 -43.52 -57.72 -47.02
CA LEU A 821 -44.08 -58.42 -45.86
C LEU A 821 -43.09 -59.39 -45.20
N LYS A 822 -42.18 -60.01 -45.97
CA LYS A 822 -41.06 -60.80 -45.42
C LYS A 822 -40.12 -60.00 -44.51
N ARG A 823 -40.19 -58.65 -44.52
CA ARG A 823 -39.46 -57.79 -43.58
C ARG A 823 -40.07 -57.77 -42.17
N CYS A 824 -41.29 -58.29 -41.98
CA CYS A 824 -41.99 -58.28 -40.69
C CYS A 824 -42.43 -59.69 -40.27
N ASP A 825 -41.80 -60.22 -39.22
CA ASP A 825 -42.05 -61.58 -38.69
C ASP A 825 -43.42 -61.75 -38.00
N LEU A 826 -44.16 -60.66 -37.79
CA LEU A 826 -45.38 -60.62 -36.97
C LEU A 826 -46.67 -60.70 -37.78
N LEU A 827 -46.61 -60.46 -39.09
CA LEU A 827 -47.77 -60.55 -39.97
C LEU A 827 -47.91 -61.97 -40.49
N ARG A 828 -49.09 -62.56 -40.27
CA ARG A 828 -49.45 -63.84 -40.86
C ARG A 828 -50.31 -63.59 -42.08
N ILE A 829 -50.28 -64.52 -43.01
CA ILE A 829 -51.05 -64.44 -44.25
C ILE A 829 -52.56 -64.33 -43.97
N GLU A 830 -53.04 -64.98 -42.91
CA GLU A 830 -54.41 -64.90 -42.42
C GLU A 830 -54.90 -63.45 -42.18
N ASP A 831 -54.01 -62.53 -41.79
CA ASP A 831 -54.37 -61.13 -41.53
C ASP A 831 -54.50 -60.27 -42.80
N LEU A 832 -53.98 -60.74 -43.94
CA LEU A 832 -53.90 -60.00 -45.19
C LEU A 832 -54.95 -60.44 -46.23
N ILE A 833 -55.41 -61.68 -46.14
CA ILE A 833 -56.47 -62.25 -47.00
C ILE A 833 -57.67 -61.30 -47.17
N PRO A 834 -58.19 -60.62 -46.12
CA PRO A 834 -59.36 -59.74 -46.27
C PRO A 834 -59.13 -58.46 -47.09
N PHE A 835 -57.87 -58.07 -47.34
CA PHE A 835 -57.53 -56.83 -48.03
C PHE A 835 -57.18 -57.03 -49.51
N PHE A 836 -57.09 -58.28 -49.95
CA PHE A 836 -56.88 -58.60 -51.36
C PHE A 836 -58.22 -58.58 -52.12
N PRO A 837 -58.22 -58.17 -53.41
CA PRO A 837 -59.39 -58.32 -54.27
C PRO A 837 -59.79 -59.80 -54.39
N ASP A 838 -61.08 -60.11 -54.53
CA ASP A 838 -61.63 -61.48 -54.59
C ASP A 838 -61.05 -62.38 -55.71
N PHE A 839 -60.25 -61.83 -56.63
CA PHE A 839 -59.71 -62.50 -57.82
C PHE A 839 -58.22 -62.91 -57.73
N VAL A 840 -57.63 -62.96 -56.53
CA VAL A 840 -56.23 -63.39 -56.37
C VAL A 840 -56.09 -64.91 -56.48
N VAL A 841 -55.09 -65.37 -57.26
CA VAL A 841 -54.81 -66.78 -57.53
C VAL A 841 -54.11 -67.43 -56.33
N ILE A 842 -54.72 -68.48 -55.76
CA ILE A 842 -54.24 -69.18 -54.54
C ILE A 842 -52.85 -69.82 -54.73
N ASP A 843 -52.44 -70.10 -55.98
CA ASP A 843 -51.12 -70.69 -56.28
C ASP A 843 -49.95 -69.82 -55.80
N ASP A 844 -50.13 -68.50 -55.71
CA ASP A 844 -49.09 -67.59 -55.21
C ASP A 844 -48.80 -67.76 -53.69
N PHE A 845 -49.65 -68.47 -52.93
CA PHE A 845 -49.55 -68.63 -51.46
C PHE A 845 -49.31 -70.06 -50.96
N LYS A 846 -49.23 -71.05 -51.86
CA LYS A 846 -49.20 -72.48 -51.49
C LYS A 846 -48.08 -72.85 -50.52
N GLU A 847 -46.87 -72.34 -50.77
CA GLU A 847 -45.69 -72.67 -49.96
C GLU A 847 -45.81 -72.15 -48.52
N GLU A 848 -46.38 -70.97 -48.36
CA GLU A 848 -46.46 -70.30 -47.07
C GLU A 848 -47.59 -70.87 -46.18
N ILE A 849 -48.68 -71.33 -46.79
CA ILE A 849 -49.75 -72.06 -46.08
C ILE A 849 -49.24 -73.39 -45.52
N CYS A 850 -48.43 -74.12 -46.29
CA CYS A 850 -47.83 -75.38 -45.82
C CYS A 850 -46.91 -75.17 -44.61
N ALA A 851 -46.08 -74.12 -44.62
CA ALA A 851 -45.18 -73.81 -43.51
C ALA A 851 -45.94 -73.50 -42.21
N ALA A 852 -47.02 -72.72 -42.28
CA ALA A 852 -47.83 -72.39 -41.10
C ALA A 852 -48.48 -73.62 -40.46
N LEU A 853 -48.91 -74.61 -41.27
CA LEU A 853 -49.50 -75.86 -40.76
C LEU A 853 -48.50 -76.72 -40.00
N GLU A 854 -47.24 -76.76 -40.44
CA GLU A 854 -46.18 -77.54 -39.77
C GLU A 854 -45.83 -76.97 -38.39
N ASP A 855 -45.81 -75.66 -38.23
CA ASP A 855 -45.52 -75.00 -36.95
C ASP A 855 -46.62 -75.20 -35.90
N TYR A 856 -47.89 -75.22 -36.32
CA TYR A 856 -48.99 -75.54 -35.40
C TYR A 856 -48.85 -76.95 -34.81
N SER A 857 -48.40 -77.93 -35.62
CA SER A 857 -48.20 -79.30 -35.14
C SER A 857 -47.13 -79.36 -34.06
N ARG A 858 -46.02 -78.62 -34.20
CA ARG A 858 -44.91 -78.64 -33.22
C ARG A 858 -45.29 -78.02 -31.88
N ASN A 859 -46.09 -76.95 -31.89
CA ASN A 859 -46.52 -76.29 -30.65
C ASN A 859 -47.42 -77.18 -29.78
N ILE A 860 -48.24 -78.01 -30.40
CA ILE A 860 -49.12 -78.95 -29.65
C ILE A 860 -48.29 -79.99 -28.89
N ASP A 861 -47.22 -80.51 -29.49
CA ASP A 861 -46.36 -81.49 -28.84
C ASP A 861 -45.55 -80.91 -27.67
N ALA A 862 -45.14 -79.64 -27.77
CA ALA A 862 -44.41 -78.94 -26.71
C ALA A 862 -45.27 -78.74 -25.45
N LEU A 863 -46.49 -78.23 -25.61
CA LEU A 863 -47.44 -78.03 -24.51
C LEU A 863 -47.77 -79.33 -23.76
N ARG A 864 -47.81 -80.45 -24.48
CA ARG A 864 -48.06 -81.75 -23.86
C ARG A 864 -46.93 -82.18 -22.91
N ARG A 865 -45.66 -81.89 -23.24
CA ARG A 865 -44.52 -82.17 -22.34
C ARG A 865 -44.54 -81.32 -21.07
N GLU A 866 -44.82 -80.03 -21.18
CA GLU A 866 -44.85 -79.13 -20.00
C GLU A 866 -45.89 -79.57 -18.94
N MET A 867 -47.03 -80.10 -19.40
CA MET A 867 -48.09 -80.57 -18.51
C MET A 867 -47.64 -81.77 -17.66
N ASP A 868 -46.85 -82.67 -18.22
CA ASP A 868 -46.34 -83.85 -17.52
C ASP A 868 -45.26 -83.47 -16.48
N GLU A 869 -44.35 -82.55 -16.80
CA GLU A 869 -43.31 -82.07 -15.86
C GLU A 869 -43.89 -81.32 -14.65
N SER A 870 -44.93 -80.51 -14.88
CA SER A 870 -45.61 -79.76 -13.81
C SER A 870 -46.27 -80.69 -12.79
N SER A 871 -46.83 -81.82 -13.25
CA SER A 871 -47.46 -82.82 -12.39
C SER A 871 -46.44 -83.54 -11.49
N GLN A 872 -45.25 -83.85 -12.03
CA GLN A 872 -44.16 -84.47 -11.28
C GLN A 872 -43.67 -83.57 -10.14
N THR A 873 -43.53 -82.27 -10.41
CA THR A 873 -43.04 -81.29 -9.43
C THR A 873 -44.01 -81.12 -8.25
N ALA A 874 -45.32 -81.10 -8.51
CA ALA A 874 -46.34 -81.00 -7.47
C ALA A 874 -46.32 -82.19 -6.48
N ALA A 875 -45.93 -83.38 -6.94
CA ALA A 875 -45.81 -84.56 -6.08
C ALA A 875 -44.63 -84.45 -5.10
N ASN A 876 -43.48 -83.93 -5.56
CA ASN A 876 -42.29 -83.75 -4.73
C ASN A 876 -42.53 -82.75 -3.59
N ILE A 877 -43.22 -81.63 -3.88
CA ILE A 877 -43.52 -80.60 -2.86
C ILE A 877 -44.34 -81.18 -1.71
N LYS A 878 -45.28 -82.08 -1.98
CA LYS A 878 -46.09 -82.72 -0.92
C LYS A 878 -45.25 -83.59 0.01
N PHE A 879 -44.20 -84.24 -0.51
CA PHE A 879 -43.29 -85.05 0.31
C PHE A 879 -42.45 -84.16 1.23
N ASP A 880 -41.94 -83.03 0.72
CA ASP A 880 -41.12 -82.10 1.50
C ASP A 880 -41.89 -81.43 2.64
N ILE A 881 -43.18 -81.11 2.44
CA ILE A 881 -44.05 -80.57 3.49
C ILE A 881 -44.21 -81.58 4.64
N ALA A 882 -44.44 -82.86 4.33
CA ALA A 882 -44.57 -83.90 5.35
C ALA A 882 -43.26 -84.13 6.15
N ALA A 883 -42.10 -83.86 5.54
CA ALA A 883 -40.80 -83.94 6.21
C ALA A 883 -40.51 -82.72 7.11
N LEU A 884 -41.07 -81.55 6.81
CA LEU A 884 -40.88 -80.31 7.59
C LEU A 884 -41.58 -80.37 8.96
N ASP A 885 -42.75 -81.01 9.05
CA ASP A 885 -43.53 -81.13 10.30
C ASP A 885 -42.83 -81.96 11.41
N ARG A 886 -41.76 -82.71 11.08
CA ARG A 886 -41.08 -83.61 12.04
C ARG A 886 -39.73 -83.09 12.55
N ARG A 887 -39.37 -81.81 12.30
CA ARG A 887 -38.10 -81.24 12.77
C ARG A 887 -38.20 -80.76 14.22
N TYR A 888 -37.26 -81.19 15.07
CA TYR A 888 -37.05 -80.67 16.42
C TYR A 888 -35.71 -79.94 16.49
N ALA A 889 -35.60 -78.90 17.33
CA ALA A 889 -34.34 -78.22 17.62
C ALA A 889 -33.89 -78.59 19.05
N ILE A 890 -32.63 -79.00 19.21
CA ILE A 890 -32.04 -79.31 20.52
C ILE A 890 -31.39 -78.02 21.06
N VAL A 891 -31.76 -77.60 22.27
CA VAL A 891 -31.19 -76.44 22.98
C VAL A 891 -30.36 -76.94 24.15
N GLU A 892 -29.08 -76.59 24.22
CA GLU A 892 -28.17 -77.09 25.26
C GLU A 892 -28.26 -76.25 26.57
N PRO A 893 -28.14 -76.86 27.78
CA PRO A 893 -28.20 -76.14 29.04
C PRO A 893 -27.00 -75.19 29.20
N GLY A 894 -27.24 -73.88 29.00
CA GLY A 894 -26.20 -72.84 29.05
C GLY A 894 -26.20 -71.90 27.85
N GLU A 895 -26.99 -72.22 26.82
CA GLU A 895 -27.17 -71.36 25.65
C GLU A 895 -27.69 -69.98 26.07
N LYS A 896 -27.13 -68.94 25.46
CA LYS A 896 -27.38 -67.54 25.83
C LYS A 896 -28.23 -66.87 24.78
N CYS A 897 -29.10 -65.97 25.22
CA CYS A 897 -29.82 -65.10 24.29
C CYS A 897 -28.82 -64.20 23.55
N TYR A 898 -28.82 -64.22 22.22
CA TYR A 898 -27.93 -63.40 21.37
C TYR A 898 -28.16 -61.89 21.49
N ALA A 899 -29.23 -61.46 22.18
CA ALA A 899 -29.51 -60.05 22.39
C ALA A 899 -29.05 -59.51 23.75
N CYS A 900 -29.11 -60.30 24.83
CA CYS A 900 -28.78 -59.84 26.19
C CYS A 900 -27.68 -60.66 26.89
N GLY A 901 -27.22 -61.77 26.31
CA GLY A 901 -26.15 -62.61 26.86
C GLY A 901 -26.53 -63.43 28.10
N LEU A 902 -27.77 -63.32 28.59
CA LEU A 902 -28.28 -64.11 29.73
C LEU A 902 -28.73 -65.53 29.30
N PRO A 903 -28.72 -66.52 30.20
CA PRO A 903 -29.16 -67.89 29.91
C PRO A 903 -30.58 -67.96 29.34
N LEU A 904 -30.77 -68.73 28.27
CA LEU A 904 -32.01 -68.76 27.50
C LEU A 904 -33.23 -69.24 28.31
N LEU A 905 -33.05 -70.29 29.12
CA LEU A 905 -34.10 -70.93 29.93
C LEU A 905 -34.67 -70.04 31.05
N SER A 906 -34.14 -68.84 31.26
CA SER A 906 -34.65 -67.93 32.29
C SER A 906 -35.98 -67.25 31.91
N ARG A 907 -36.33 -67.22 30.61
CA ARG A 907 -37.56 -66.59 30.08
C ARG A 907 -38.09 -67.36 28.88
N GLN A 908 -39.31 -67.05 28.43
CA GLN A 908 -39.82 -67.55 27.15
C GLN A 908 -38.86 -67.15 26.02
N PHE A 909 -38.60 -68.08 25.09
CA PHE A 909 -37.60 -67.90 24.05
C PHE A 909 -38.06 -68.46 22.71
N PHE A 910 -37.50 -67.92 21.64
CA PHE A 910 -37.66 -68.41 20.27
C PHE A 910 -36.34 -68.99 19.78
N VAL A 911 -36.40 -70.14 19.12
CA VAL A 911 -35.27 -70.74 18.40
C VAL A 911 -35.63 -70.78 16.94
N PHE A 912 -34.83 -70.12 16.12
CA PHE A 912 -35.02 -70.13 14.67
C PHE A 912 -34.38 -71.38 14.05
N PRO A 913 -34.79 -71.80 12.83
CA PRO A 913 -34.15 -72.89 12.10
C PRO A 913 -32.65 -72.69 11.84
N CYS A 914 -32.17 -71.44 11.90
CA CYS A 914 -30.74 -71.10 11.86
C CYS A 914 -30.02 -71.23 13.21
N GLN A 915 -30.62 -71.90 14.20
CA GLN A 915 -30.11 -72.13 15.56
C GLN A 915 -29.91 -70.88 16.43
N HIS A 916 -30.24 -69.68 15.92
CA HIS A 916 -30.22 -68.49 16.76
C HIS A 916 -31.38 -68.47 17.75
N ALA A 917 -31.05 -68.27 19.01
CA ALA A 917 -31.99 -68.27 20.11
C ALA A 917 -32.08 -66.89 20.80
N PHE A 918 -33.31 -66.43 21.06
CA PHE A 918 -33.58 -65.14 21.70
C PHE A 918 -34.69 -65.27 22.74
N HIS A 919 -34.64 -64.48 23.82
CA HIS A 919 -35.82 -64.29 24.68
C HIS A 919 -36.92 -63.54 23.90
N SER A 920 -38.18 -63.86 24.16
CA SER A 920 -39.35 -63.24 23.50
C SER A 920 -39.32 -61.71 23.62
N ASP A 921 -39.05 -61.18 24.81
CA ASP A 921 -38.97 -59.74 25.04
C ASP A 921 -37.79 -59.07 24.30
N CYS A 922 -36.65 -59.75 24.26
CA CYS A 922 -35.45 -59.24 23.59
C CYS A 922 -35.63 -59.22 22.07
N LEU A 923 -36.27 -60.25 21.52
CA LEU A 923 -36.61 -60.33 20.10
C LEU A 923 -37.66 -59.27 19.75
N GLY A 924 -38.73 -59.16 20.54
CA GLY A 924 -39.79 -58.16 20.33
C GLY A 924 -39.28 -56.73 20.31
N ARG A 925 -38.34 -56.37 21.20
CA ARG A 925 -37.72 -55.03 21.20
C ARG A 925 -36.91 -54.77 19.93
N ARG A 926 -36.07 -55.72 19.51
CA ARG A 926 -35.26 -55.56 18.29
C ARG A 926 -36.10 -55.54 17.02
N VAL A 927 -37.18 -56.33 16.94
CA VAL A 927 -38.12 -56.27 15.81
C VAL A 927 -38.84 -54.91 15.78
N LEU A 928 -39.20 -54.33 16.92
CA LEU A 928 -39.84 -53.00 16.98
C LEU A 928 -38.92 -51.87 16.49
N GLU A 929 -37.62 -51.95 16.76
CA GLU A 929 -36.63 -50.96 16.30
C GLU A 929 -36.45 -51.00 14.76
N GLN A 930 -36.53 -52.18 14.15
CA GLN A 930 -36.13 -52.39 12.74
C GLN A 930 -37.30 -52.67 11.78
N SER A 931 -38.54 -52.77 12.28
CA SER A 931 -39.73 -52.98 11.46
C SER A 931 -40.32 -51.67 10.95
N GLY A 932 -40.88 -51.69 9.74
CA GLY A 932 -41.55 -50.53 9.15
C GLY A 932 -42.78 -50.10 9.96
N GLU A 933 -43.16 -48.82 9.87
CA GLU A 933 -44.15 -48.17 10.74
C GLU A 933 -45.48 -48.93 10.88
N ALA A 934 -45.97 -49.58 9.81
CA ALA A 934 -47.20 -50.36 9.83
C ALA A 934 -47.10 -51.62 10.72
N LYS A 935 -46.01 -52.39 10.59
CA LYS A 935 -45.77 -53.59 11.42
C LYS A 935 -45.47 -53.20 12.87
N ALA A 936 -44.67 -52.16 13.08
CA ALA A 936 -44.36 -51.65 14.43
C ALA A 936 -45.61 -51.14 15.17
N ARG A 937 -46.53 -50.48 14.46
CA ARG A 937 -47.82 -50.00 15.01
C ARG A 937 -48.71 -51.17 15.42
N ARG A 938 -48.82 -52.21 14.58
CA ARG A 938 -49.59 -53.43 14.89
C ARG A 938 -49.01 -54.20 16.07
N ILE A 939 -47.69 -54.35 16.15
CA ILE A 939 -47.01 -55.00 17.28
C ILE A 939 -47.25 -54.22 18.59
N ARG A 940 -47.16 -52.88 18.56
CA ARG A 940 -47.50 -52.05 19.74
C ARG A 940 -48.97 -52.18 20.13
N GLU A 941 -49.89 -52.21 19.18
CA GLU A 941 -51.31 -52.39 19.44
C GLU A 941 -51.58 -53.72 20.14
N CYS A 942 -51.05 -54.83 19.61
CA CYS A 942 -51.14 -56.15 20.23
C CYS A 942 -50.51 -56.16 21.64
N GLN A 943 -49.31 -55.58 21.82
CA GLN A 943 -48.67 -55.47 23.14
C GLN A 943 -49.48 -54.64 24.14
N VAL A 944 -50.09 -53.52 23.72
CA VAL A 944 -50.91 -52.66 24.60
C VAL A 944 -52.20 -53.37 25.00
N GLN A 945 -52.86 -54.07 24.07
CA GLN A 945 -54.08 -54.81 24.37
C GLN A 945 -53.82 -55.99 25.31
N ILE A 946 -52.68 -56.67 25.16
CA ILE A 946 -52.26 -57.77 26.04
C ILE A 946 -51.82 -57.26 27.43
N SER A 947 -51.04 -56.17 27.50
CA SER A 947 -50.48 -55.65 28.77
C SER A 947 -51.49 -54.90 29.64
N LYS A 948 -52.48 -54.21 29.03
CA LYS A 948 -53.56 -53.53 29.78
C LYS A 948 -54.72 -54.45 30.16
N GLY A 949 -54.65 -55.75 29.83
CA GLY A 949 -55.69 -56.72 30.18
C GLY A 949 -57.05 -56.48 29.52
N LEU A 950 -57.08 -55.77 28.38
CA LEU A 950 -58.32 -55.39 27.68
C LEU A 950 -59.01 -56.57 26.98
N VAL A 951 -58.32 -57.72 26.87
CA VAL A 951 -58.80 -58.93 26.19
C VAL A 951 -58.52 -60.14 27.08
N ALA A 952 -59.53 -60.99 27.33
CA ALA A 952 -59.44 -62.20 28.15
C ALA A 952 -59.94 -63.44 27.37
N GLY A 953 -59.42 -64.62 27.72
CA GLY A 953 -59.79 -65.91 27.12
C GLY A 953 -59.15 -66.17 25.75
N GLU A 954 -59.84 -66.94 24.88
CA GLU A 954 -59.35 -67.38 23.56
C GLU A 954 -58.86 -66.24 22.66
N LYS A 955 -59.47 -65.05 22.76
CA LYS A 955 -59.03 -63.87 22.00
C LYS A 955 -57.65 -63.38 22.43
N ARG A 956 -57.27 -63.58 23.70
CA ARG A 956 -55.92 -63.28 24.18
C ARG A 956 -54.93 -64.27 23.61
N GLU A 957 -55.26 -65.55 23.54
CA GLU A 957 -54.40 -66.58 22.95
C GLU A 957 -54.20 -66.39 21.44
N ALA A 958 -55.26 -66.06 20.70
CA ALA A 958 -55.16 -65.73 19.28
C ALA A 958 -54.28 -64.49 19.02
N MET A 959 -54.40 -63.46 19.86
CA MET A 959 -53.58 -62.24 19.77
C MET A 959 -52.13 -62.49 20.19
N VAL A 960 -51.87 -63.40 21.14
CA VAL A 960 -50.52 -63.86 21.48
C VAL A 960 -49.93 -64.64 20.32
N ALA A 961 -50.68 -65.52 19.68
CA ALA A 961 -50.23 -66.25 18.49
C ALA A 961 -49.97 -65.33 17.28
N GLU A 962 -50.80 -64.30 17.07
CA GLU A 962 -50.56 -63.27 16.05
C GLU A 962 -49.29 -62.46 16.36
N LEU A 963 -49.10 -62.06 17.63
CA LEU A 963 -47.89 -61.36 18.07
C LEU A 963 -46.64 -62.22 17.87
N ASP A 964 -46.71 -63.50 18.27
CA ASP A 964 -45.60 -64.45 18.14
C ASP A 964 -45.28 -64.73 16.66
N ALA A 965 -46.29 -64.87 15.78
CA ALA A 965 -46.09 -65.05 14.35
C ALA A 965 -45.44 -63.81 13.68
N LEU A 966 -45.84 -62.61 14.08
CA LEU A 966 -45.26 -61.37 13.57
C LEU A 966 -43.80 -61.21 14.02
N VAL A 967 -43.51 -61.51 15.29
CA VAL A 967 -42.17 -61.39 15.87
C VAL A 967 -41.23 -62.52 15.41
N ALA A 968 -41.74 -63.73 15.21
CA ALA A 968 -40.97 -64.91 14.78
C ALA A 968 -40.95 -65.13 13.25
N SER A 969 -41.44 -64.18 12.45
CA SER A 969 -41.50 -64.32 10.99
C SER A 969 -40.13 -64.46 10.32
N ALA A 970 -39.08 -63.84 10.87
CA ALA A 970 -37.72 -63.98 10.37
C ALA A 970 -36.66 -63.72 11.45
N CYS A 971 -35.51 -64.41 11.35
CA CYS A 971 -34.39 -64.20 12.28
C CYS A 971 -33.69 -62.87 12.00
N ILE A 972 -33.56 -62.01 13.01
CA ILE A 972 -32.96 -60.66 12.86
C ILE A 972 -31.51 -60.71 12.36
N LEU A 973 -30.75 -61.77 12.67
CA LEU A 973 -29.33 -61.87 12.31
C LEU A 973 -29.07 -62.44 10.91
N CYS A 974 -29.98 -63.22 10.34
CA CYS A 974 -29.73 -63.96 9.09
C CYS A 974 -30.68 -63.59 7.94
N SER A 975 -31.72 -62.79 8.20
CA SER A 975 -32.72 -62.41 7.21
C SER A 975 -32.52 -60.97 6.72
N GLU A 976 -33.50 -60.45 5.98
CA GLU A 976 -33.56 -59.08 5.45
C GLU A 976 -33.24 -58.01 6.50
N TYR A 977 -33.55 -58.26 7.78
CA TYR A 977 -33.20 -57.36 8.89
C TYR A 977 -31.69 -57.10 9.02
N ALA A 978 -30.85 -58.10 8.76
CA ALA A 978 -29.40 -57.95 8.81
C ALA A 978 -28.88 -57.06 7.67
N ILE A 979 -29.47 -57.16 6.48
CA ILE A 979 -29.12 -56.31 5.32
C ILE A 979 -29.44 -54.85 5.63
N ARG A 980 -30.56 -54.58 6.30
CA ARG A 980 -30.95 -53.20 6.68
C ARG A 980 -29.98 -52.55 7.66
N ARG A 981 -29.28 -53.33 8.49
CA ARG A 981 -28.26 -52.83 9.43
C ARG A 981 -26.99 -52.33 8.76
N ILE A 982 -26.75 -52.65 7.49
CA ILE A 982 -25.56 -52.16 6.76
C ILE A 982 -25.57 -50.63 6.64
N ASN A 983 -26.76 -50.03 6.63
CA ASN A 983 -26.92 -48.58 6.51
C ASN A 983 -26.82 -47.84 7.86
N GLU A 984 -26.70 -48.54 8.99
CA GLU A 984 -26.50 -47.90 10.29
C GLU A 984 -25.00 -47.63 10.53
N PRO A 985 -24.62 -46.42 10.97
CA PRO A 985 -23.22 -46.11 11.27
C PRO A 985 -22.72 -47.01 12.41
N PHE A 986 -21.51 -47.56 12.22
CA PHE A 986 -20.91 -48.54 13.13
C PHE A 986 -20.65 -47.98 14.53
N VAL A 987 -20.47 -46.66 14.65
CA VAL A 987 -20.39 -45.90 15.91
C VAL A 987 -21.53 -44.89 15.92
N LYS A 988 -22.35 -44.92 16.97
CA LYS A 988 -23.48 -43.99 17.12
C LYS A 988 -22.99 -42.64 17.66
N GLU A 989 -23.67 -41.55 17.30
CA GLU A 989 -23.34 -40.21 17.81
C GLU A 989 -23.60 -40.15 19.33
N GLY A 990 -22.53 -40.28 20.12
CA GLY A 990 -22.57 -40.28 21.59
C GLY A 990 -21.75 -41.38 22.27
N GLU A 991 -21.22 -42.35 21.52
CA GLU A 991 -20.24 -43.31 22.05
C GLU A 991 -18.82 -42.76 21.95
N ASP A 992 -18.04 -42.95 23.01
CA ASP A 992 -16.68 -42.44 23.12
C ASP A 992 -15.78 -43.18 22.11
N LYS A 993 -15.23 -42.45 21.14
CA LYS A 993 -14.40 -43.04 20.08
C LYS A 993 -13.11 -43.63 20.65
N GLU A 994 -12.73 -43.26 21.87
CA GLU A 994 -11.56 -43.82 22.57
C GLU A 994 -11.80 -45.25 23.08
N GLU A 995 -13.05 -45.66 23.38
CA GLU A 995 -13.35 -47.07 23.73
C GLU A 995 -13.24 -48.02 22.53
N TRP A 996 -13.29 -47.47 21.31
CA TRP A 996 -13.15 -48.21 20.05
C TRP A 996 -11.73 -48.12 19.45
N ALA A 997 -10.81 -47.43 20.12
CA ALA A 997 -9.39 -47.43 19.74
C ALA A 997 -8.72 -48.71 20.28
N LEU A 998 -8.34 -49.60 19.37
CA LEU A 998 -7.65 -50.86 19.65
C LEU A 998 -6.22 -50.67 20.16
#